data_AF-A0A819HM70-F1
#
_entry.id   AF-A0A819HM70-F1
#
_cell.length_a   1.000
_cell.length_b   1.000
_cell.length_c   1.000
_cell.angle_alpha   90.00
_cell.angle_beta   90.00
_cell.angle_gamma   90.00
#
_symmetry.space_group_name_H-M   'P 1'
#
loop_
_entity.id
_entity.type
_entity.pdbx_description
1 polymer ?
#
loop_
_entity_poly.entity_id
_entity_poly.type
_entity_poly.pdbx_seq_one_letter_code
_entity_poly.pdbx_strand_id
1 'polypeptide(L)'
;MLPLILMNNKENISNIINLLYNLCKENEIEKVQDILPCIGNINIINKIQSTTGSTCLHVACYYGHRDMAKILLDYGALHSIRNLRHNLTPFEECYREDIRELFLEQTKSYTNSFDYNYIEWSMTGDDLLKKRREYRQAIDVYKTYDNHYLISKLLAEVIHYYLHEYLLNEKNNNDVFYDKTICEQIETIEAYFKEAIEKHDYLTYFIKAYTLTNFFYKVLNKDLAMYVLEYFDTTKTFSSNYRLVNCLVHLVTLLIYHPNFSKYQYQGICYRGMRITQNDLKQYQLNQHILNRAFLSTSIDREIAEMFAGEGQQSQMRYTPYDHNPLQYSCLCQYLIKQNSTAINIENLSTKPDEKEILIIPFTVFKIIEIRKNYLEDLEASISIEILLEECEDQNEIQNNETSELLTLSSFDNDIKDTKKYINFKKQKFLLRNIIKPMISITILLLIFIFIFTFIIPKILLNNLGYNVTSELNKDNIGGYELPLGCPNILNRSTWNARAYKARLKLKVSPVTEIVIRHLTDMKPIMNQQDCIRKIKDLQDFQMNIRGWDDIGYNFLICSDNLDQQHIYRGRGWTYTGAHCIGYNFQSLGIVIVGNYTSRKSLHTFKSLIQCGIKKNFIMRNFTLIGDANSRDIYEYYLDYFTNHIDLQYNNQLNRTQFFCS
;
A
#
# COMPACT_ATOMS: atom_id res chain seq x y z
N MET A 1 -29.39 -1.11 7.73
CA MET A 1 -30.30 -0.87 6.59
C MET A 1 -30.21 0.60 6.20
N LEU A 2 -29.07 1.01 5.62
CA LEU A 2 -28.96 2.31 4.96
C LEU A 2 -28.16 2.28 3.63
N PRO A 3 -28.33 1.26 2.76
CA PRO A 3 -27.95 1.44 1.36
C PRO A 3 -29.10 1.01 0.43
N LEU A 4 -29.80 1.97 -0.19
CA LEU A 4 -30.52 1.80 -1.48
C LEU A 4 -31.31 3.05 -1.93
N ILE A 5 -31.55 4.06 -1.08
CA ILE A 5 -32.45 5.17 -1.43
C ILE A 5 -31.73 6.39 -2.06
N LEU A 6 -30.40 6.49 -2.03
CA LEU A 6 -29.72 7.76 -2.32
C LEU A 6 -29.33 8.03 -3.80
N MET A 7 -29.38 7.05 -4.71
CA MET A 7 -28.77 7.20 -6.05
C MET A 7 -29.72 7.57 -7.21
N ASN A 8 -30.70 8.48 -7.04
CA ASN A 8 -31.55 8.86 -8.20
C ASN A 8 -31.98 10.34 -8.34
N ASN A 9 -31.23 11.33 -7.81
CA ASN A 9 -31.51 12.75 -8.10
C ASN A 9 -30.26 13.65 -8.06
N LYS A 10 -30.20 14.70 -8.90
CA LYS A 10 -29.11 15.70 -8.93
C LYS A 10 -28.93 16.45 -7.59
N GLU A 11 -30.00 16.64 -6.82
CA GLU A 11 -29.95 17.21 -5.46
C GLU A 11 -29.18 16.30 -4.47
N ASN A 12 -29.20 14.98 -4.66
CA ASN A 12 -28.52 14.04 -3.77
C ASN A 12 -26.99 14.06 -3.92
N ILE A 13 -26.47 14.34 -5.12
CA ILE A 13 -25.01 14.32 -5.36
C ILE A 13 -24.32 15.47 -4.62
N SER A 14 -24.90 16.67 -4.64
CA SER A 14 -24.37 17.83 -3.90
C SER A 14 -24.36 17.57 -2.39
N ASN A 15 -25.42 16.94 -1.88
CA ASN A 15 -25.51 16.56 -0.46
C ASN A 15 -24.48 15.49 -0.07
N ILE A 16 -24.21 14.52 -0.95
CA ILE A 16 -23.17 13.49 -0.73
C ILE A 16 -21.77 14.11 -0.77
N ILE A 17 -21.48 15.02 -1.69
CA ILE A 17 -20.18 15.72 -1.74
C ILE A 17 -19.96 16.53 -0.47
N ASN A 18 -20.97 17.30 -0.04
CA ASN A 18 -20.89 18.08 1.20
C ASN A 18 -20.75 17.17 2.43
N LEU A 19 -21.46 16.04 2.47
CA LEU A 19 -21.35 15.07 3.54
C LEU A 19 -19.94 14.46 3.58
N LEU A 20 -19.42 13.97 2.45
CA LEU A 20 -18.10 13.37 2.35
C LEU A 20 -17.01 14.38 2.72
N TYR A 21 -17.10 15.61 2.22
CA TYR A 21 -16.19 16.69 2.56
C TYR A 21 -16.20 16.98 4.06
N ASN A 22 -17.38 17.07 4.68
CA ASN A 22 -17.49 17.29 6.12
C ASN A 22 -16.92 16.11 6.90
N LEU A 23 -17.18 14.88 6.49
CA LEU A 23 -16.59 13.69 7.14
C LEU A 23 -15.06 13.67 7.00
N CYS A 24 -14.52 14.07 5.84
CA CYS A 24 -13.07 14.21 5.63
C CYS A 24 -12.48 15.35 6.48
N LYS A 25 -13.22 16.46 6.62
CA LYS A 25 -12.84 17.61 7.45
C LYS A 25 -12.82 17.25 8.94
N GLU A 26 -13.83 16.53 9.41
CA GLU A 26 -13.97 16.09 10.80
C GLU A 26 -13.18 14.78 11.08
N ASN A 27 -12.47 14.25 10.09
CA ASN A 27 -11.66 13.04 10.15
C ASN A 27 -12.43 11.76 10.59
N GLU A 28 -13.68 11.64 10.15
CA GLU A 28 -14.59 10.54 10.46
C GLU A 28 -14.28 9.30 9.60
N ILE A 29 -13.11 8.71 9.83
CA ILE A 29 -12.51 7.62 9.02
C ILE A 29 -13.47 6.45 8.80
N GLU A 30 -14.09 5.93 9.84
CA GLU A 30 -14.97 4.75 9.75
C GLU A 30 -16.20 5.01 8.86
N LYS A 31 -16.83 6.18 9.02
CA LYS A 31 -17.97 6.59 8.18
C LYS A 31 -17.56 6.81 6.74
N VAL A 32 -16.36 7.35 6.52
CA VAL A 32 -15.79 7.51 5.18
C VAL A 32 -15.50 6.14 4.56
N GLN A 33 -14.93 5.19 5.30
CA GLN A 33 -14.68 3.81 4.86
C GLN A 33 -15.96 3.02 4.57
N ASP A 34 -17.08 3.28 5.28
CA ASP A 34 -18.38 2.68 4.99
C ASP A 34 -19.03 3.25 3.72
N ILE A 35 -18.84 4.55 3.50
CA ILE A 35 -19.49 5.31 2.42
C ILE A 35 -18.71 5.18 1.10
N LEU A 36 -17.38 5.17 1.12
CA LEU A 36 -16.54 5.15 -0.09
C LEU A 36 -16.81 3.94 -1.01
N PRO A 37 -16.93 2.68 -0.51
CA PRO A 37 -17.33 1.53 -1.32
C PRO A 37 -18.72 1.67 -1.93
N CYS A 38 -19.64 2.35 -1.23
CA CYS A 38 -21.01 2.58 -1.68
C CYS A 38 -21.11 3.69 -2.74
N ILE A 39 -20.16 4.63 -2.77
CA ILE A 39 -20.16 5.77 -3.69
C ILE A 39 -19.78 5.34 -5.12
N GLY A 40 -18.94 4.32 -5.30
CA GLY A 40 -18.68 3.61 -6.56
C GLY A 40 -18.20 4.46 -7.75
N ASN A 41 -18.01 5.77 -7.57
CA ASN A 41 -17.78 6.73 -8.63
C ASN A 41 -16.68 7.71 -8.19
N ILE A 42 -15.48 7.48 -8.71
CA ILE A 42 -14.27 8.29 -8.53
C ILE A 42 -14.52 9.80 -8.72
N ASN A 43 -15.49 10.15 -9.59
CA ASN A 43 -15.86 11.52 -9.92
C ASN A 43 -16.48 12.30 -8.75
N ILE A 44 -16.94 11.63 -7.68
CA ILE A 44 -17.51 12.29 -6.48
C ILE A 44 -16.39 12.67 -5.50
N ILE A 45 -15.40 11.79 -5.30
CA ILE A 45 -14.27 12.02 -4.39
C ILE A 45 -13.39 13.18 -4.87
N ASN A 46 -13.25 13.30 -6.20
CA ASN A 46 -12.45 14.31 -6.87
C ASN A 46 -13.19 15.63 -7.14
N LYS A 47 -14.50 15.71 -6.84
CA LYS A 47 -15.29 16.91 -7.12
C LYS A 47 -14.95 18.05 -6.16
N ILE A 48 -14.73 19.23 -6.72
CA ILE A 48 -14.52 20.45 -5.94
C ILE A 48 -15.84 20.90 -5.31
N GLN A 49 -15.84 21.12 -4.00
CA GLN A 49 -17.01 21.62 -3.29
C GLN A 49 -17.24 23.10 -3.61
N SER A 50 -18.48 23.45 -3.96
CA SER A 50 -18.84 24.80 -4.43
C SER A 50 -18.66 25.90 -3.39
N THR A 51 -18.85 25.59 -2.10
CA THR A 51 -18.76 26.59 -1.03
C THR A 51 -17.33 26.90 -0.63
N THR A 52 -16.44 25.90 -0.61
CA THR A 52 -15.07 26.03 -0.11
C THR A 52 -14.03 26.10 -1.22
N GLY A 53 -14.34 25.58 -2.42
CA GLY A 53 -13.43 25.56 -3.55
C GLY A 53 -12.35 24.47 -3.49
N SER A 54 -12.51 23.47 -2.61
CA SER A 54 -11.50 22.40 -2.38
C SER A 54 -12.11 21.00 -2.53
N THR A 55 -11.27 20.00 -2.80
CA THR A 55 -11.67 18.57 -2.80
C THR A 55 -11.53 17.95 -1.41
N CYS A 56 -12.04 16.73 -1.21
CA CYS A 56 -11.88 15.99 0.05
C CYS A 56 -10.41 15.75 0.41
N LEU A 57 -9.54 15.55 -0.59
CA LEU A 57 -8.11 15.35 -0.37
C LEU A 57 -7.41 16.65 0.04
N HIS A 58 -7.74 17.78 -0.60
CA HIS A 58 -7.26 19.10 -0.14
C HIS A 58 -7.61 19.36 1.32
N VAL A 59 -8.83 18.99 1.74
CA VAL A 59 -9.26 19.13 3.13
C VAL A 59 -8.44 18.24 4.05
N ALA A 60 -8.29 16.97 3.72
CA ALA A 60 -7.46 16.06 4.51
C ALA A 60 -6.01 16.58 4.63
N CYS A 61 -5.46 17.13 3.56
CA CYS A 61 -4.14 17.77 3.52
C CYS A 61 -4.04 19.06 4.34
N TYR A 62 -5.00 19.96 4.15
CA TYR A 62 -5.09 21.26 4.83
C TYR A 62 -5.31 21.11 6.34
N TYR A 63 -6.07 20.11 6.77
CA TYR A 63 -6.35 19.85 8.18
C TYR A 63 -5.37 18.86 8.82
N GLY A 64 -4.42 18.32 8.06
CA GLY A 64 -3.38 17.46 8.60
C GLY A 64 -3.81 16.02 8.89
N HIS A 65 -4.86 15.54 8.23
CA HIS A 65 -5.45 14.21 8.43
C HIS A 65 -4.75 13.16 7.58
N ARG A 66 -3.60 12.66 8.06
CA ARG A 66 -2.75 11.70 7.33
C ARG A 66 -3.52 10.44 6.91
N ASP A 67 -4.19 9.77 7.83
CA ASP A 67 -4.85 8.50 7.53
C ASP A 67 -6.07 8.68 6.62
N MET A 68 -6.81 9.79 6.77
CA MET A 68 -7.85 10.17 5.83
C MET A 68 -7.28 10.48 4.44
N ALA A 69 -6.18 11.22 4.36
CA ALA A 69 -5.49 11.49 3.09
C ALA A 69 -5.02 10.20 2.45
N LYS A 70 -4.48 9.26 3.24
CA LYS A 70 -4.10 7.91 2.78
C LYS A 70 -5.31 7.13 2.27
N ILE A 71 -6.39 7.06 3.03
CA ILE A 71 -7.63 6.36 2.62
C ILE A 71 -8.18 6.98 1.34
N LEU A 72 -8.26 8.30 1.27
CA LEU A 72 -8.73 8.99 0.06
C LEU A 72 -7.83 8.65 -1.13
N LEU A 73 -6.51 8.69 -0.97
CA LEU A 73 -5.55 8.32 -2.00
C LEU A 73 -5.68 6.84 -2.43
N ASP A 74 -5.83 5.93 -1.47
CA ASP A 74 -6.04 4.48 -1.68
C ASP A 74 -7.37 4.21 -2.42
N TYR A 75 -8.39 5.02 -2.17
CA TYR A 75 -9.69 5.01 -2.87
C TYR A 75 -9.73 5.88 -4.14
N GLY A 76 -8.57 6.35 -4.59
CA GLY A 76 -8.43 6.94 -5.90
C GLY A 76 -8.48 8.47 -5.96
N ALA A 77 -8.52 9.17 -4.83
CA ALA A 77 -8.45 10.63 -4.79
C ALA A 77 -7.20 11.16 -5.48
N LEU A 78 -7.36 12.27 -6.20
CA LEU A 78 -6.30 12.83 -7.01
C LEU A 78 -5.55 13.93 -6.30
N HIS A 79 -4.24 13.80 -6.33
CA HIS A 79 -3.31 14.78 -5.82
C HIS A 79 -2.92 15.85 -6.86
N SER A 80 -3.48 15.79 -8.08
CA SER A 80 -3.20 16.74 -9.17
C SER A 80 -4.17 17.92 -9.25
N ILE A 81 -5.37 17.80 -8.67
CA ILE A 81 -6.42 18.81 -8.75
C ILE A 81 -5.97 20.08 -8.00
N ARG A 82 -6.21 21.27 -8.55
CA ARG A 82 -5.96 22.55 -7.85
C ARG A 82 -7.25 23.12 -7.27
N ASN A 83 -7.18 23.69 -6.07
CA ASN A 83 -8.32 24.34 -5.42
C ASN A 83 -8.64 25.72 -6.05
N LEU A 84 -9.90 26.15 -5.99
CA LEU A 84 -10.36 27.37 -6.67
C LEU A 84 -9.95 28.68 -5.96
N ARG A 85 -9.68 28.62 -4.65
CA ARG A 85 -9.39 29.82 -3.84
C ARG A 85 -7.91 30.20 -3.80
N HIS A 86 -7.03 29.21 -3.78
CA HIS A 86 -5.58 29.41 -3.61
C HIS A 86 -4.77 28.87 -4.79
N ASN A 87 -5.41 28.17 -5.72
CA ASN A 87 -4.77 27.52 -6.87
C ASN A 87 -3.66 26.52 -6.46
N LEU A 88 -3.81 25.87 -5.30
CA LEU A 88 -2.86 24.92 -4.76
C LEU A 88 -3.32 23.48 -4.98
N THR A 89 -2.38 22.56 -5.19
CA THR A 89 -2.64 21.10 -5.15
C THR A 89 -2.75 20.60 -3.70
N PRO A 90 -3.29 19.39 -3.42
CA PRO A 90 -3.30 18.84 -2.07
C PRO A 90 -1.90 18.69 -1.47
N PHE A 91 -0.88 18.41 -2.29
CA PHE A 91 0.52 18.36 -1.85
C PHE A 91 1.02 19.74 -1.41
N GLU A 92 0.76 20.78 -2.21
CA GLU A 92 1.13 22.17 -1.91
C GLU A 92 0.37 22.71 -0.68
N GLU A 93 -0.89 22.29 -0.52
CA GLU A 93 -1.77 22.63 0.61
C GLU A 93 -1.31 21.97 1.93
N CYS A 94 -0.53 20.88 1.87
CA CYS A 94 0.00 20.22 3.06
C CYS A 94 1.05 21.10 3.74
N TYR A 95 0.87 21.39 5.03
CA TYR A 95 1.91 21.98 5.88
C TYR A 95 2.67 20.91 6.69
N ARG A 96 2.22 19.65 6.66
CA ARG A 96 2.76 18.50 7.37
C ARG A 96 3.60 17.61 6.46
N GLU A 97 4.87 17.44 6.81
CA GLU A 97 5.84 16.68 6.01
C GLU A 97 5.48 15.19 5.94
N ASP A 98 4.87 14.61 6.97
CA ASP A 98 4.44 13.20 7.01
C ASP A 98 3.23 12.88 6.11
N ILE A 99 2.48 13.92 5.70
CA ILE A 99 1.40 13.82 4.72
C ILE A 99 1.95 14.10 3.33
N ARG A 100 2.87 15.06 3.18
CA ARG A 100 3.70 15.20 1.97
C ARG A 100 4.41 13.88 1.66
N GLU A 101 4.87 13.20 2.70
CA GLU A 101 5.42 11.86 2.65
C GLU A 101 4.42 10.81 2.17
N LEU A 102 3.10 10.96 2.26
CA LEU A 102 2.18 9.99 1.63
C LEU A 102 2.20 10.10 0.10
N PHE A 103 2.25 11.32 -0.41
CA PHE A 103 2.44 11.57 -1.85
C PHE A 103 3.83 11.10 -2.28
N LEU A 104 4.83 11.28 -1.42
CA LEU A 104 6.18 10.79 -1.66
C LEU A 104 6.34 9.28 -1.35
N GLU A 105 5.50 8.63 -0.54
CA GLU A 105 5.52 7.19 -0.20
C GLU A 105 4.82 6.40 -1.30
N GLN A 106 3.80 6.96 -1.95
CA GLN A 106 3.34 6.46 -3.24
C GLN A 106 4.43 6.54 -4.32
N THR A 107 5.44 7.39 -4.14
CA THR A 107 6.68 7.35 -4.93
C THR A 107 7.79 6.47 -4.29
N LYS A 108 7.96 6.45 -2.96
CA LYS A 108 9.10 5.90 -2.20
C LYS A 108 8.95 4.45 -1.73
N SER A 109 7.74 4.01 -1.41
CA SER A 109 7.39 2.58 -1.27
C SER A 109 7.71 1.79 -2.54
N TYR A 110 7.88 2.51 -3.64
CA TYR A 110 8.33 2.01 -4.92
C TYR A 110 9.78 2.30 -5.28
N THR A 111 10.38 3.38 -4.76
CA THR A 111 11.79 3.68 -5.05
C THR A 111 12.77 2.87 -4.21
N ASN A 112 12.37 2.38 -3.03
CA ASN A 112 13.31 1.76 -2.09
C ASN A 112 13.33 0.22 -2.09
N SER A 113 12.56 -0.45 -2.97
CA SER A 113 12.71 -1.90 -3.22
C SER A 113 12.77 -2.29 -4.71
N PHE A 114 12.72 -1.33 -5.62
CA PHE A 114 12.95 -1.56 -7.04
C PHE A 114 14.17 -0.77 -7.48
N ASP A 115 15.26 -1.49 -7.64
CA ASP A 115 16.46 -1.05 -8.30
C ASP A 115 16.07 -0.35 -9.62
N TYR A 116 16.28 0.97 -9.73
CA TYR A 116 16.04 1.77 -10.95
C TYR A 116 16.97 1.37 -12.12
N ASN A 117 17.58 0.18 -12.05
CA ASN A 117 18.55 -0.34 -13.00
C ASN A 117 17.91 -0.96 -14.25
N TYR A 118 16.59 -0.78 -14.48
CA TYR A 118 15.94 -1.28 -15.69
C TYR A 118 15.38 -0.13 -16.53
N ILE A 119 15.60 -0.22 -17.84
CA ILE A 119 15.13 0.75 -18.82
C ILE A 119 13.96 0.11 -19.56
N GLU A 120 12.81 0.76 -19.58
CA GLU A 120 11.57 0.22 -20.17
C GLU A 120 11.66 0.05 -21.70
N TRP A 121 12.74 0.51 -22.31
CA TRP A 121 13.06 0.35 -23.71
C TRP A 121 14.45 -0.27 -23.90
N SER A 122 14.73 -0.77 -25.09
CA SER A 122 16.04 -1.33 -25.43
C SER A 122 16.61 -0.70 -26.70
N MET A 123 17.91 -0.43 -26.68
CA MET A 123 18.68 -0.11 -27.89
C MET A 123 18.88 -1.40 -28.67
N THR A 124 18.33 -1.48 -29.88
CA THR A 124 18.74 -2.54 -30.82
C THR A 124 18.80 -1.93 -32.21
N GLY A 125 19.81 -2.30 -32.99
CA GLY A 125 20.15 -1.70 -34.29
C GLY A 125 19.10 -1.84 -35.40
N ASP A 126 19.55 -1.76 -36.65
CA ASP A 126 18.81 -1.30 -37.84
C ASP A 126 17.57 -2.10 -38.32
N ASP A 127 16.98 -3.00 -37.52
CA ASP A 127 15.83 -3.83 -37.93
C ASP A 127 14.69 -3.92 -36.88
N LEU A 128 14.50 -2.84 -36.12
CA LEU A 128 13.50 -2.78 -35.05
C LEU A 128 12.05 -2.95 -35.52
N LEU A 129 11.71 -2.40 -36.68
CA LEU A 129 10.36 -2.51 -37.25
C LEU A 129 10.04 -3.94 -37.68
N LYS A 130 11.01 -4.67 -38.26
CA LYS A 130 10.82 -6.09 -38.57
C LYS A 130 10.68 -6.92 -37.30
N LYS A 131 11.51 -6.68 -36.28
CA LYS A 131 11.35 -7.36 -34.98
C LYS A 131 9.99 -7.11 -34.36
N ARG A 132 9.49 -5.86 -34.38
CA ARG A 132 8.11 -5.52 -33.98
C ARG A 132 7.09 -6.38 -34.73
N ARG A 133 7.20 -6.52 -36.06
CA ARG A 133 6.31 -7.37 -36.86
C ARG A 133 6.38 -8.84 -36.46
N GLU A 134 7.59 -9.40 -36.37
CA GLU A 134 7.81 -10.79 -35.98
C GLU A 134 7.20 -11.07 -34.60
N TYR A 135 7.40 -10.15 -33.65
CA TYR A 135 6.87 -10.26 -32.29
C TYR A 135 5.35 -10.20 -32.27
N ARG A 136 4.73 -9.24 -32.95
CA ARG A 136 3.27 -9.17 -33.06
C ARG A 136 2.70 -10.40 -33.76
N GLN A 137 3.32 -10.87 -34.85
CA GLN A 137 2.83 -12.05 -35.59
C GLN A 137 2.91 -13.35 -34.78
N ALA A 138 3.98 -13.53 -34.01
CA ALA A 138 4.22 -14.73 -33.19
C ALA A 138 3.28 -14.82 -31.98
N ILE A 139 2.71 -13.71 -31.54
CA ILE A 139 1.71 -13.67 -30.49
C ILE A 139 0.34 -14.07 -31.09
N ASP A 140 0.03 -15.37 -31.10
CA ASP A 140 -1.15 -15.93 -31.81
C ASP A 140 -2.36 -16.22 -30.90
N VAL A 141 -2.12 -16.30 -29.58
CA VAL A 141 -3.03 -16.96 -28.62
C VAL A 141 -4.42 -16.30 -28.51
N TYR A 142 -4.57 -15.04 -28.92
CA TYR A 142 -5.81 -14.26 -28.81
C TYR A 142 -6.37 -13.77 -30.15
N LYS A 143 -5.84 -14.19 -31.30
CA LYS A 143 -6.42 -13.82 -32.60
C LYS A 143 -7.87 -14.29 -32.77
N THR A 144 -8.29 -15.27 -31.96
CA THR A 144 -9.68 -15.74 -31.82
C THR A 144 -10.27 -15.28 -30.49
N TYR A 145 -10.44 -13.97 -30.31
CA TYR A 145 -10.93 -13.37 -29.06
C TYR A 145 -12.28 -13.95 -28.61
N ASP A 146 -13.08 -14.48 -29.54
CA ASP A 146 -14.33 -15.20 -29.29
C ASP A 146 -14.17 -16.46 -28.42
N ASN A 147 -12.95 -16.96 -28.25
CA ASN A 147 -12.65 -18.10 -27.39
C ASN A 147 -12.46 -17.68 -25.93
N HIS A 148 -13.53 -17.14 -25.33
CA HIS A 148 -13.58 -16.72 -23.93
C HIS A 148 -13.07 -17.80 -22.96
N TYR A 149 -13.31 -19.08 -23.25
CA TYR A 149 -12.78 -20.18 -22.45
C TYR A 149 -11.24 -20.19 -22.40
N LEU A 150 -10.58 -20.02 -23.55
CA LEU A 150 -9.12 -19.95 -23.61
C LEU A 150 -8.60 -18.73 -22.84
N ILE A 151 -9.19 -17.55 -23.06
CA ILE A 151 -8.79 -16.32 -22.38
C ILE A 151 -8.93 -16.45 -20.86
N SER A 152 -10.08 -16.95 -20.40
CA SER A 152 -10.34 -17.14 -18.97
C SER A 152 -9.37 -18.15 -18.34
N LYS A 153 -8.95 -19.18 -19.08
CA LYS A 153 -7.94 -20.12 -18.61
C LYS A 153 -6.55 -19.46 -18.45
N LEU A 154 -6.17 -18.58 -19.37
CA LEU A 154 -4.89 -17.86 -19.32
C LEU A 154 -4.89 -16.83 -18.19
N LEU A 155 -6.00 -16.11 -17.98
CA LEU A 155 -6.16 -15.24 -16.81
C LEU A 155 -6.13 -16.01 -15.49
N ALA A 156 -6.71 -17.22 -15.44
CA ALA A 156 -6.58 -18.09 -14.26
C ALA A 156 -5.12 -18.48 -14.01
N GLU A 157 -4.30 -18.66 -15.05
CA GLU A 157 -2.86 -18.89 -14.92
C GLU A 157 -2.12 -17.64 -14.44
N VAL A 158 -2.47 -16.45 -14.92
CA VAL A 158 -1.93 -15.17 -14.40
C VAL A 158 -2.26 -15.01 -12.91
N ILE A 159 -3.50 -15.26 -12.50
CA ILE A 159 -3.90 -15.20 -11.09
C ILE A 159 -3.07 -16.18 -10.27
N HIS A 160 -3.07 -17.46 -10.67
CA HIS A 160 -2.44 -18.50 -9.86
C HIS A 160 -0.92 -18.40 -9.83
N TYR A 161 -0.27 -18.19 -10.98
CA TYR A 161 1.18 -18.16 -11.07
C TYR A 161 1.73 -16.77 -10.79
N TYR A 162 1.36 -15.79 -11.62
CA TYR A 162 2.01 -14.48 -11.56
C TYR A 162 1.67 -13.76 -10.25
N LEU A 163 0.39 -13.69 -9.86
CA LEU A 163 0.00 -13.01 -8.62
C LEU A 163 0.38 -13.80 -7.36
N HIS A 164 -0.02 -15.06 -7.27
CA HIS A 164 0.09 -15.83 -6.03
C HIS A 164 1.42 -16.60 -5.86
N GLU A 165 2.06 -17.05 -6.93
CA GLU A 165 3.35 -17.74 -6.82
C GLU A 165 4.54 -16.79 -7.02
N TYR A 166 4.53 -15.95 -8.05
CA TYR A 166 5.70 -15.13 -8.39
C TYR A 166 5.78 -13.85 -7.55
N LEU A 167 4.75 -13.00 -7.57
CA LEU A 167 4.76 -11.72 -6.85
C LEU A 167 4.83 -11.89 -5.33
N LEU A 168 4.23 -12.95 -4.79
CA LEU A 168 4.36 -13.30 -3.37
C LEU A 168 5.74 -13.89 -3.02
N ASN A 169 6.37 -14.70 -3.90
CA ASN A 169 7.66 -15.33 -3.59
C ASN A 169 8.89 -14.47 -3.88
N GLU A 170 8.89 -13.60 -4.91
CA GLU A 170 10.03 -12.69 -5.17
C GLU A 170 10.37 -11.82 -3.96
N LYS A 171 9.37 -11.49 -3.12
CA LYS A 171 9.58 -10.70 -1.90
C LYS A 171 10.00 -11.52 -0.68
N ASN A 172 9.74 -12.82 -0.65
CA ASN A 172 10.25 -13.72 0.40
C ASN A 172 11.78 -13.87 0.37
N ASN A 173 12.43 -13.58 -0.77
CA ASN A 173 13.89 -13.65 -0.90
C ASN A 173 14.64 -12.37 -0.51
N ASN A 174 13.94 -11.22 -0.37
CA ASN A 174 14.59 -9.92 -0.10
C ASN A 174 14.14 -9.20 1.17
N ASP A 175 13.10 -9.63 1.91
CA ASP A 175 12.85 -9.16 3.28
C ASP A 175 11.85 -10.06 4.04
N VAL A 176 12.17 -10.41 5.29
CA VAL A 176 11.46 -11.41 6.11
C VAL A 176 10.24 -10.81 6.85
N PHE A 177 9.50 -9.89 6.24
CA PHE A 177 8.24 -9.41 6.80
C PHE A 177 7.12 -9.48 5.78
N TYR A 178 6.23 -10.45 5.97
CA TYR A 178 4.92 -10.49 5.33
C TYR A 178 4.19 -9.19 5.65
N ASP A 179 4.21 -8.24 4.71
CA ASP A 179 3.42 -7.03 4.82
C ASP A 179 1.98 -7.39 4.42
N LYS A 180 1.09 -7.45 5.42
CA LYS A 180 -0.35 -7.72 5.24
C LYS A 180 -0.96 -6.87 4.12
N THR A 181 -0.43 -5.67 3.92
CA THR A 181 -0.77 -4.72 2.87
C THR A 181 -0.58 -5.26 1.44
N ILE A 182 0.46 -6.07 1.19
CA ILE A 182 0.73 -6.64 -0.15
C ILE A 182 -0.28 -7.73 -0.48
N CYS A 183 -0.63 -8.56 0.50
CA CYS A 183 -1.66 -9.59 0.32
C CYS A 183 -3.01 -8.94 -0.03
N GLU A 184 -3.40 -7.89 0.69
CA GLU A 184 -4.64 -7.14 0.43
C GLU A 184 -4.63 -6.47 -0.97
N GLN A 185 -3.47 -5.94 -1.42
CA GLN A 185 -3.31 -5.41 -2.77
C GLN A 185 -3.44 -6.51 -3.84
N ILE A 186 -2.84 -7.69 -3.62
CA ILE A 186 -2.95 -8.84 -4.53
C ILE A 186 -4.39 -9.35 -4.61
N GLU A 187 -5.09 -9.46 -3.48
CA GLU A 187 -6.51 -9.84 -3.44
C GLU A 187 -7.37 -8.86 -4.25
N THR A 188 -7.07 -7.56 -4.17
CA THR A 188 -7.74 -6.52 -4.96
C THR A 188 -7.49 -6.69 -6.47
N ILE A 189 -6.25 -6.96 -6.88
CA ILE A 189 -5.88 -7.21 -8.29
C ILE A 189 -6.56 -8.49 -8.80
N GLU A 190 -6.56 -9.55 -7.99
CA GLU A 190 -7.23 -10.81 -8.30
C GLU A 190 -8.74 -10.61 -8.51
N ALA A 191 -9.39 -9.79 -7.69
CA ALA A 191 -10.81 -9.49 -7.84
C ALA A 191 -11.13 -8.90 -9.23
N TYR A 192 -10.31 -7.98 -9.74
CA TYR A 192 -10.48 -7.45 -11.09
C TYR A 192 -10.35 -8.54 -12.16
N PHE A 193 -9.36 -9.44 -12.06
CA PHE A 193 -9.22 -10.53 -13.03
C PHE A 193 -10.34 -11.57 -12.96
N LYS A 194 -10.90 -11.84 -11.76
CA LYS A 194 -12.08 -12.69 -11.62
C LYS A 194 -13.30 -12.06 -12.28
N GLU A 195 -13.54 -10.78 -12.04
CA GLU A 195 -14.61 -10.03 -12.69
C GLU A 195 -14.45 -9.99 -14.23
N ALA A 196 -13.21 -9.87 -14.71
CA ALA A 196 -12.89 -9.98 -16.13
C ALA A 196 -13.34 -11.32 -16.72
N ILE A 197 -13.08 -12.42 -16.01
CA ILE A 197 -13.47 -13.79 -16.38
C ILE A 197 -14.99 -13.96 -16.37
N GLU A 198 -15.66 -13.48 -15.32
CA GLU A 198 -17.10 -13.63 -15.13
C GLU A 198 -17.92 -12.82 -16.13
N LYS A 199 -17.48 -11.60 -16.43
CA LYS A 199 -18.19 -10.67 -17.33
C LYS A 199 -17.73 -10.74 -18.78
N HIS A 200 -16.68 -11.52 -19.06
CA HIS A 200 -16.05 -11.58 -20.38
C HIS A 200 -15.56 -10.21 -20.89
N ASP A 201 -15.20 -9.31 -19.96
CA ASP A 201 -14.70 -7.96 -20.23
C ASP A 201 -13.25 -7.85 -19.78
N TYR A 202 -12.33 -8.33 -20.62
CA TYR A 202 -10.95 -8.49 -20.21
C TYR A 202 -10.16 -7.18 -20.22
N LEU A 203 -10.39 -6.30 -21.20
CA LEU A 203 -9.70 -5.01 -21.30
C LEU A 203 -10.06 -4.09 -20.14
N THR A 204 -11.35 -3.87 -19.88
CA THR A 204 -11.77 -2.89 -18.87
C THR A 204 -11.21 -3.24 -17.49
N TYR A 205 -11.31 -4.51 -17.10
CA TYR A 205 -10.88 -4.94 -15.78
C TYR A 205 -9.35 -5.06 -15.68
N PHE A 206 -8.65 -5.41 -16.76
CA PHE A 206 -7.19 -5.29 -16.78
C PHE A 206 -6.75 -3.83 -16.59
N ILE A 207 -7.34 -2.89 -17.35
CA ILE A 207 -6.99 -1.47 -17.23
C ILE A 207 -7.26 -0.97 -15.82
N LYS A 208 -8.41 -1.29 -15.23
CA LYS A 208 -8.69 -0.93 -13.83
C LYS A 208 -7.65 -1.47 -12.87
N ALA A 209 -7.25 -2.74 -13.00
CA ALA A 209 -6.22 -3.34 -12.17
C ALA A 209 -4.85 -2.66 -12.38
N TYR A 210 -4.52 -2.33 -13.62
CA TYR A 210 -3.28 -1.65 -14.01
C TYR A 210 -3.20 -0.22 -13.46
N THR A 211 -4.31 0.52 -13.42
CA THR A 211 -4.34 1.93 -12.98
C THR A 211 -4.58 2.09 -11.47
N LEU A 212 -4.69 0.99 -10.72
CA LEU A 212 -4.83 1.03 -9.26
C LEU A 212 -3.64 1.76 -8.63
N THR A 213 -3.90 2.46 -7.53
CA THR A 213 -2.86 3.08 -6.71
C THR A 213 -2.16 2.03 -5.83
N ASN A 214 -1.54 1.05 -6.49
CA ASN A 214 -0.88 -0.10 -5.88
C ASN A 214 0.40 -0.50 -6.66
N PHE A 215 1.02 -1.63 -6.31
CA PHE A 215 2.32 -1.98 -6.87
C PHE A 215 2.31 -2.59 -8.25
N PHE A 216 1.13 -2.96 -8.72
CA PHE A 216 0.98 -3.86 -9.86
C PHE A 216 1.60 -3.29 -11.13
N TYR A 217 1.27 -2.05 -11.48
CA TYR A 217 1.74 -1.44 -12.73
C TYR A 217 3.26 -1.33 -12.79
N LYS A 218 3.90 -0.96 -11.68
CA LYS A 218 5.36 -0.80 -11.59
C LYS A 218 6.06 -2.14 -11.74
N VAL A 219 5.59 -3.17 -11.04
CA VAL A 219 6.19 -4.50 -11.11
C VAL A 219 5.95 -5.15 -12.46
N LEU A 220 4.74 -5.03 -13.00
CA LEU A 220 4.41 -5.51 -14.34
C LEU A 220 5.31 -4.87 -15.39
N ASN A 221 5.49 -3.55 -15.35
CA ASN A 221 6.36 -2.86 -16.32
C ASN A 221 7.83 -3.22 -16.14
N LYS A 222 8.31 -3.45 -14.90
CA LYS A 222 9.65 -3.99 -14.64
C LYS A 222 9.82 -5.37 -15.28
N ASP A 223 8.92 -6.31 -14.98
CA ASP A 223 9.03 -7.68 -15.46
C ASP A 223 8.90 -7.75 -16.99
N LEU A 224 8.03 -6.93 -17.58
CA LEU A 224 7.95 -6.75 -19.02
C LEU A 224 9.27 -6.24 -19.60
N ALA A 225 9.81 -5.15 -19.04
CA ALA A 225 11.07 -4.60 -19.50
C ALA A 225 12.21 -5.62 -19.42
N MET A 226 12.28 -6.42 -18.36
CA MET A 226 13.34 -7.41 -18.16
C MET A 226 13.20 -8.64 -19.06
N TYR A 227 11.99 -9.21 -19.16
CA TYR A 227 11.82 -10.58 -19.63
C TYR A 227 10.99 -10.74 -20.90
N VAL A 228 10.22 -9.73 -21.33
CA VAL A 228 9.24 -9.94 -22.43
C VAL A 228 9.91 -10.37 -23.75
N LEU A 229 11.14 -9.92 -24.00
CA LEU A 229 11.89 -10.29 -25.20
C LEU A 229 12.38 -11.74 -25.18
N GLU A 230 12.48 -12.38 -24.01
CA GLU A 230 12.85 -13.80 -23.91
C GLU A 230 11.81 -14.72 -24.55
N TYR A 231 10.57 -14.26 -24.69
CA TYR A 231 9.51 -15.03 -25.34
C TYR A 231 9.86 -15.40 -26.79
N PHE A 232 10.58 -14.53 -27.48
CA PHE A 232 10.95 -14.69 -28.88
C PHE A 232 12.33 -15.34 -29.06
N ASP A 233 13.07 -15.55 -27.96
CA ASP A 233 14.36 -16.20 -27.99
C ASP A 233 14.21 -17.73 -27.92
N THR A 234 13.97 -18.33 -29.08
CA THR A 234 13.83 -19.80 -29.24
C THR A 234 15.10 -20.58 -28.86
N THR A 235 16.23 -19.92 -28.61
CA THR A 235 17.46 -20.58 -28.13
C THR A 235 17.47 -20.80 -26.62
N LYS A 236 16.59 -20.09 -25.89
CA LYS A 236 16.42 -20.17 -24.43
C LYS A 236 15.21 -21.00 -24.03
N THR A 237 14.94 -22.11 -24.71
CA THR A 237 13.81 -23.03 -24.48
C THR A 237 13.68 -23.59 -23.05
N PHE A 238 14.67 -23.35 -22.18
CA PHE A 238 14.68 -23.73 -20.77
C PHE A 238 15.02 -22.57 -19.83
N SER A 239 14.61 -21.33 -20.17
CA SER A 239 14.64 -20.20 -19.23
C SER A 239 13.88 -20.58 -17.96
N SER A 240 14.49 -20.38 -16.78
CA SER A 240 13.83 -20.56 -15.48
C SER A 240 12.53 -19.75 -15.36
N ASN A 241 12.41 -18.70 -16.19
CA ASN A 241 11.34 -17.73 -16.17
C ASN A 241 10.30 -17.98 -17.27
N TYR A 242 10.35 -19.11 -17.98
CA TYR A 242 9.42 -19.42 -19.09
C TYR A 242 7.93 -19.19 -18.73
N ARG A 243 7.51 -19.63 -17.53
CA ARG A 243 6.12 -19.48 -17.07
C ARG A 243 5.77 -18.01 -16.80
N LEU A 244 6.69 -17.23 -16.25
CA LEU A 244 6.55 -15.77 -16.06
C LEU A 244 6.40 -15.08 -17.41
N VAL A 245 7.31 -15.35 -18.34
CA VAL A 245 7.31 -14.76 -19.68
C VAL A 245 5.99 -15.02 -20.39
N ASN A 246 5.43 -16.24 -20.30
CA ASN A 246 4.11 -16.54 -20.85
C ASN A 246 3.00 -15.70 -20.22
N CYS A 247 2.96 -15.57 -18.89
CA CYS A 247 1.98 -14.72 -18.21
C CYS A 247 2.07 -13.25 -18.66
N LEU A 248 3.29 -12.71 -18.77
CA LEU A 248 3.53 -11.35 -19.26
C LEU A 248 3.01 -11.17 -20.69
N VAL A 249 3.32 -12.12 -21.58
CA VAL A 249 2.83 -12.08 -22.96
C VAL A 249 1.30 -12.17 -23.01
N HIS A 250 0.66 -13.01 -22.19
CA HIS A 250 -0.80 -13.05 -22.11
C HIS A 250 -1.39 -11.68 -21.76
N LEU A 251 -0.81 -10.98 -20.77
CA LEU A 251 -1.24 -9.63 -20.38
C LEU A 251 -1.06 -8.60 -21.50
N VAL A 252 0.06 -8.63 -22.21
CA VAL A 252 0.28 -7.75 -23.38
C VAL A 252 -0.74 -8.04 -24.49
N THR A 253 -0.99 -9.32 -24.74
CA THR A 253 -1.83 -9.77 -25.85
C THR A 253 -3.31 -9.43 -25.65
N LEU A 254 -3.77 -9.42 -24.40
CA LEU A 254 -5.14 -9.01 -24.04
C LEU A 254 -5.51 -7.64 -24.60
N LEU A 255 -4.53 -6.73 -24.73
CA LEU A 255 -4.75 -5.40 -25.29
C LEU A 255 -4.62 -5.42 -26.81
N ILE A 256 -3.53 -5.97 -27.35
CA ILE A 256 -3.22 -5.90 -28.78
C ILE A 256 -4.35 -6.43 -29.67
N TYR A 257 -4.99 -7.54 -29.27
CA TYR A 257 -6.04 -8.19 -30.07
C TYR A 257 -7.45 -8.00 -29.51
N HIS A 258 -7.66 -7.00 -28.65
CA HIS A 258 -8.99 -6.75 -28.11
C HIS A 258 -9.98 -6.30 -29.22
N PRO A 259 -11.18 -6.88 -29.35
CA PRO A 259 -12.13 -6.54 -30.43
C PRO A 259 -12.59 -5.08 -30.36
N ASN A 260 -12.71 -4.53 -29.15
CA ASN A 260 -13.04 -3.12 -28.94
C ASN A 260 -11.82 -2.19 -28.94
N PHE A 261 -10.64 -2.64 -29.35
CA PHE A 261 -9.43 -1.80 -29.33
C PHE A 261 -9.64 -0.50 -30.12
N SER A 262 -10.30 -0.59 -31.29
CA SER A 262 -10.65 0.55 -32.14
C SER A 262 -11.50 1.62 -31.44
N LYS A 263 -12.31 1.23 -30.44
CA LYS A 263 -13.12 2.17 -29.64
C LYS A 263 -12.25 3.08 -28.76
N TYR A 264 -11.07 2.60 -28.37
CA TYR A 264 -10.17 3.29 -27.45
C TYR A 264 -8.90 3.79 -28.14
N GLN A 265 -8.76 3.61 -29.46
CA GLN A 265 -7.55 3.99 -30.19
C GLN A 265 -7.20 5.47 -30.03
N TYR A 266 -5.90 5.77 -30.00
CA TYR A 266 -5.40 7.13 -29.88
C TYR A 266 -4.30 7.43 -30.93
N GLN A 267 -4.43 8.60 -31.57
CA GLN A 267 -3.42 9.21 -32.44
C GLN A 267 -3.20 10.65 -31.99
N GLY A 268 -1.97 11.13 -32.11
CA GLY A 268 -1.59 12.49 -31.71
C GLY A 268 -0.45 12.50 -30.70
N ILE A 269 -0.35 13.62 -29.98
CA ILE A 269 0.75 13.88 -29.06
C ILE A 269 0.34 13.52 -27.63
N CYS A 270 1.14 12.71 -26.96
CA CYS A 270 1.02 12.44 -25.53
C CYS A 270 2.37 12.65 -24.82
N TYR A 271 2.32 12.85 -23.51
CA TYR A 271 3.44 13.33 -22.71
C TYR A 271 3.69 12.43 -21.52
N ARG A 272 4.96 12.22 -21.15
CA ARG A 272 5.35 11.52 -19.94
C ARG A 272 6.40 12.32 -19.19
N GLY A 273 6.06 12.79 -18.01
CA GLY A 273 7.05 13.33 -17.09
C GLY A 273 7.71 12.24 -16.27
N MET A 274 9.01 12.34 -16.07
CA MET A 274 9.80 11.43 -15.25
C MET A 274 11.03 12.10 -14.66
N ARG A 275 11.58 11.51 -13.60
CA ARG A 275 12.96 11.79 -13.18
C ARG A 275 13.90 10.85 -13.91
N ILE A 276 14.97 11.42 -14.46
CA ILE A 276 15.98 10.64 -15.20
C ILE A 276 17.37 10.86 -14.61
N THR A 277 18.13 9.78 -14.43
CA THR A 277 19.53 9.90 -13.99
C THR A 277 20.40 10.41 -15.13
N GLN A 278 21.57 10.99 -14.81
CA GLN A 278 22.54 11.36 -15.84
C GLN A 278 22.98 10.19 -16.72
N ASN A 279 23.02 8.96 -16.18
CA ASN A 279 23.44 7.78 -16.91
C ASN A 279 22.37 7.30 -17.90
N ASP A 280 21.11 7.28 -17.49
CA ASP A 280 20.00 6.91 -18.37
C ASP A 280 19.80 7.95 -19.47
N LEU A 281 19.96 9.24 -19.13
CA LEU A 281 19.88 10.33 -20.10
C LEU A 281 20.92 10.18 -21.22
N LYS A 282 22.14 9.73 -20.92
CA LYS A 282 23.18 9.49 -21.93
C LYS A 282 22.79 8.43 -22.96
N GLN A 283 21.82 7.58 -22.64
CA GLN A 283 21.35 6.55 -23.55
C GLN A 283 20.37 7.09 -24.59
N TYR A 284 19.82 8.29 -24.40
CA TYR A 284 19.00 8.97 -25.41
C TYR A 284 19.92 9.75 -26.36
N GLN A 285 20.00 9.29 -27.61
CA GLN A 285 20.78 9.96 -28.66
C GLN A 285 19.88 10.41 -29.81
N LEU A 286 20.19 11.56 -30.38
CA LEU A 286 19.48 12.11 -31.52
C LEU A 286 19.49 11.11 -32.71
N ASN A 287 18.35 10.97 -33.39
CA ASN A 287 18.11 10.02 -34.49
C ASN A 287 18.15 8.52 -34.13
N GLN A 288 18.34 8.19 -32.87
CA GLN A 288 18.32 6.81 -32.43
C GLN A 288 16.89 6.25 -32.40
N HIS A 289 16.76 4.96 -32.70
CA HIS A 289 15.51 4.22 -32.57
C HIS A 289 15.49 3.44 -31.26
N ILE A 290 14.35 3.47 -30.57
CA ILE A 290 14.11 2.75 -29.33
C ILE A 290 12.90 1.84 -29.49
N LEU A 291 12.99 0.64 -28.92
CA LEU A 291 11.86 -0.28 -28.81
C LEU A 291 11.34 -0.25 -27.39
N ASN A 292 10.09 0.14 -27.24
CA ASN A 292 9.37 0.05 -25.98
C ASN A 292 9.09 -1.43 -25.62
N ARG A 293 9.39 -1.85 -24.40
CA ARG A 293 9.21 -3.24 -23.91
C ARG A 293 8.08 -3.39 -22.90
N ALA A 294 7.64 -2.30 -22.28
CA ALA A 294 6.61 -2.29 -21.25
C ALA A 294 5.42 -1.42 -21.65
N PHE A 295 4.37 -1.36 -20.84
CA PHE A 295 3.34 -0.35 -21.06
C PHE A 295 3.90 1.03 -20.67
N LEU A 296 3.75 2.03 -21.53
CA LEU A 296 4.13 3.41 -21.17
C LEU A 296 2.86 4.18 -20.84
N SER A 297 2.74 4.53 -19.56
CA SER A 297 1.74 5.48 -19.10
C SER A 297 2.15 6.88 -19.52
N THR A 298 1.31 7.54 -20.31
CA THR A 298 1.48 8.93 -20.74
C THR A 298 0.16 9.68 -20.52
N SER A 299 0.17 11.00 -20.59
CA SER A 299 -1.04 11.82 -20.54
C SER A 299 -1.21 12.55 -21.85
N ILE A 300 -2.46 12.72 -22.30
CA ILE A 300 -2.75 13.68 -23.39
C ILE A 300 -2.48 15.12 -22.95
N ASP A 301 -2.46 15.38 -21.64
CA ASP A 301 -2.29 16.70 -21.06
C ASP A 301 -0.86 16.90 -20.58
N ARG A 302 -0.22 17.92 -21.14
CA ARG A 302 1.16 18.24 -20.87
C ARG A 302 1.37 18.65 -19.42
N GLU A 303 0.49 19.47 -18.85
CA GLU A 303 0.65 19.97 -17.48
C GLU A 303 0.58 18.81 -16.49
N ILE A 304 -0.36 17.89 -16.69
CA ILE A 304 -0.47 16.67 -15.90
C ILE A 304 0.83 15.85 -15.99
N ALA A 305 1.36 15.65 -17.19
CA ALA A 305 2.62 14.94 -17.38
C ALA A 305 3.79 15.62 -16.66
N GLU A 306 3.90 16.96 -16.73
CA GLU A 306 4.96 17.72 -16.06
C GLU A 306 4.93 17.55 -14.54
N MET A 307 3.74 17.41 -13.94
CA MET A 307 3.61 17.11 -12.50
C MET A 307 4.30 15.81 -12.10
N PHE A 308 4.31 14.79 -12.98
CA PHE A 308 5.02 13.53 -12.76
C PHE A 308 6.54 13.64 -12.94
N ALA A 309 7.04 14.65 -13.65
CA ALA A 309 8.48 14.95 -13.72
C ALA A 309 8.98 15.59 -12.41
N GLY A 310 8.10 16.30 -11.69
CA GLY A 310 8.38 17.06 -10.48
C GLY A 310 9.27 18.30 -10.69
N GLU A 311 9.29 19.23 -9.73
CA GLU A 311 10.10 20.46 -9.83
C GLU A 311 11.60 20.15 -9.85
N GLY A 312 12.38 20.76 -10.75
CA GLY A 312 13.84 20.68 -10.70
C GLY A 312 14.34 21.14 -9.32
N GLN A 313 15.08 20.30 -8.59
CA GLN A 313 15.59 20.70 -7.28
C GLN A 313 16.58 21.87 -7.42
N GLN A 314 16.12 23.10 -7.16
CA GLN A 314 16.87 24.05 -6.37
C GLN A 314 16.41 23.93 -4.91
N SER A 315 16.88 22.91 -4.19
CA SER A 315 16.76 22.87 -2.73
C SER A 315 18.11 22.51 -2.13
N GLN A 316 18.90 23.56 -1.85
CA GLN A 316 20.01 23.60 -0.90
C GLN A 316 20.88 22.34 -0.83
N MET A 317 21.98 22.36 -1.61
CA MET A 317 23.16 21.54 -1.34
C MET A 317 23.67 21.79 0.09
N ARG A 318 23.19 21.02 1.06
CA ARG A 318 24.04 20.59 2.18
C ARG A 318 24.69 19.29 1.74
N TYR A 319 25.85 19.43 1.09
CA TYR A 319 26.79 18.33 0.94
C TYR A 319 27.08 17.76 2.32
N THR A 320 26.49 16.60 2.63
CA THR A 320 27.16 15.66 3.54
C THR A 320 28.08 14.83 2.65
N PRO A 321 29.35 14.62 3.02
CA PRO A 321 30.33 13.95 2.16
C PRO A 321 30.09 12.43 1.99
N TYR A 322 28.88 11.94 2.27
CA TYR A 322 28.53 10.52 2.26
C TYR A 322 27.23 10.17 1.50
N ASP A 323 26.52 11.13 0.88
CA ASP A 323 25.34 10.82 0.06
C ASP A 323 25.72 10.44 -1.38
N HIS A 324 25.64 9.15 -1.69
CA HIS A 324 25.89 8.58 -3.02
C HIS A 324 24.69 8.66 -3.99
N ASN A 325 23.71 9.55 -3.78
CA ASN A 325 22.56 9.62 -4.68
C ASN A 325 22.94 10.31 -6.01
N PRO A 326 22.74 9.64 -7.17
CA PRO A 326 23.07 10.23 -8.46
C PRO A 326 22.18 11.43 -8.77
N LEU A 327 22.76 12.47 -9.39
CA LEU A 327 22.03 13.63 -9.92
C LEU A 327 20.88 13.16 -10.84
N GLN A 328 19.67 13.64 -10.55
CA GLN A 328 18.46 13.38 -11.34
C GLN A 328 17.92 14.67 -11.96
N TYR A 329 17.45 14.59 -13.20
CA TYR A 329 16.87 15.70 -13.95
C TYR A 329 15.35 15.52 -14.10
N SER A 330 14.58 16.61 -14.10
CA SER A 330 13.18 16.56 -14.54
C SER A 330 13.14 16.45 -16.06
N CYS A 331 12.51 15.41 -16.58
CA CYS A 331 12.44 15.11 -17.99
C CYS A 331 11.00 14.98 -18.46
N LEU A 332 10.66 15.63 -19.56
CA LEU A 332 9.39 15.47 -20.25
C LEU A 332 9.64 14.77 -21.60
N CYS A 333 9.13 13.55 -21.75
CA CYS A 333 9.09 12.87 -23.03
C CYS A 333 7.79 13.20 -23.77
N GLN A 334 7.89 13.69 -25.00
CA GLN A 334 6.76 13.94 -25.89
C GLN A 334 6.74 12.86 -26.97
N TYR A 335 5.67 12.08 -27.06
CA TYR A 335 5.49 11.01 -28.04
C TYR A 335 4.47 11.42 -29.09
N LEU A 336 4.85 11.41 -30.37
CA LEU A 336 3.94 11.51 -31.51
C LEU A 336 3.50 10.11 -31.94
N ILE A 337 2.25 9.76 -31.63
CA ILE A 337 1.60 8.50 -32.01
C ILE A 337 0.94 8.69 -33.38
N LYS A 338 1.29 7.83 -34.34
CA LYS A 338 0.81 7.91 -35.72
C LYS A 338 -0.17 6.79 -36.04
N GLN A 339 0.01 5.60 -35.49
CA GLN A 339 -0.83 4.45 -35.81
C GLN A 339 -1.94 4.26 -34.76
N ASN A 340 -3.13 3.91 -35.24
CA ASN A 340 -4.26 3.60 -34.36
C ASN A 340 -3.98 2.42 -33.42
N SER A 341 -3.13 1.47 -33.81
CA SER A 341 -2.84 0.25 -33.04
C SER A 341 -1.86 0.44 -31.88
N THR A 342 -1.33 1.64 -31.68
CA THR A 342 -0.12 1.87 -30.86
C THR A 342 -0.40 2.38 -29.47
N ALA A 343 -1.49 3.13 -29.31
CA ALA A 343 -1.87 3.66 -28.02
C ALA A 343 -3.39 3.63 -27.88
N ILE A 344 -3.84 3.49 -26.64
CA ILE A 344 -5.25 3.58 -26.28
C ILE A 344 -5.48 4.70 -25.28
N ASN A 345 -6.55 5.46 -25.49
CA ASN A 345 -7.09 6.37 -24.50
C ASN A 345 -7.87 5.56 -23.46
N ILE A 346 -7.34 5.54 -22.23
CA ILE A 346 -7.91 4.78 -21.12
C ILE A 346 -8.57 5.67 -20.08
N GLU A 347 -8.74 6.96 -20.34
CA GLU A 347 -9.40 7.92 -19.46
C GLU A 347 -10.72 7.37 -18.88
N ASN A 348 -11.58 6.79 -19.74
CA ASN A 348 -12.89 6.28 -19.33
C ASN A 348 -12.87 4.86 -18.73
N LEU A 349 -11.72 4.19 -18.73
CA LEU A 349 -11.53 2.83 -18.20
C LEU A 349 -10.73 2.84 -16.89
N SER A 350 -9.82 3.81 -16.76
CA SER A 350 -8.90 4.00 -15.65
C SER A 350 -9.64 4.26 -14.34
N THR A 351 -9.04 3.81 -13.24
CA THR A 351 -9.42 4.21 -11.89
C THR A 351 -9.00 5.66 -11.57
N LYS A 352 -8.28 6.32 -12.49
CA LYS A 352 -7.74 7.68 -12.40
C LYS A 352 -8.05 8.48 -13.68
N PRO A 353 -9.32 8.74 -14.01
CA PRO A 353 -9.70 9.38 -15.26
C PRO A 353 -9.06 10.76 -15.45
N ASP A 354 -8.89 11.54 -14.39
CA ASP A 354 -8.34 12.89 -14.51
C ASP A 354 -6.83 12.93 -14.81
N GLU A 355 -6.12 11.80 -14.82
CA GLU A 355 -4.76 11.72 -15.36
C GLU A 355 -4.75 11.79 -16.91
N LYS A 356 -5.95 11.69 -17.53
CA LYS A 356 -6.17 11.71 -18.99
C LYS A 356 -5.21 10.78 -19.72
N GLU A 357 -5.11 9.58 -19.16
CA GLU A 357 -4.04 8.66 -19.48
C GLU A 357 -4.20 8.05 -20.87
N ILE A 358 -3.11 8.10 -21.63
CA ILE A 358 -2.90 7.39 -22.87
C ILE A 358 -1.89 6.27 -22.56
N LEU A 359 -2.28 5.03 -22.84
CA LEU A 359 -1.41 3.88 -22.62
C LEU A 359 -0.80 3.45 -23.94
N ILE A 360 0.52 3.63 -24.08
CA ILE A 360 1.27 3.12 -25.24
C ILE A 360 1.60 1.66 -25.00
N ILE A 361 1.27 0.81 -25.97
CA ILE A 361 1.48 -0.64 -25.84
C ILE A 361 2.95 -1.04 -26.08
N PRO A 362 3.40 -2.17 -25.49
CA PRO A 362 4.70 -2.76 -25.76
C PRO A 362 4.96 -3.02 -27.25
N PHE A 363 6.24 -3.16 -27.58
CA PHE A 363 6.76 -3.40 -28.93
C PHE A 363 6.58 -2.23 -29.92
N THR A 364 6.31 -1.04 -29.41
CA THR A 364 6.26 0.19 -30.20
C THR A 364 7.67 0.71 -30.44
N VAL A 365 7.95 1.14 -31.68
CA VAL A 365 9.24 1.69 -32.08
C VAL A 365 9.13 3.20 -32.22
N PHE A 366 10.01 3.92 -31.53
CA PHE A 366 10.11 5.38 -31.62
C PHE A 366 11.48 5.82 -32.09
N LYS A 367 11.54 6.90 -32.85
CA LYS A 367 12.77 7.61 -33.18
C LYS A 367 12.89 8.86 -32.32
N ILE A 368 14.05 9.10 -31.74
CA ILE A 368 14.35 10.34 -31.01
C ILE A 368 14.63 11.45 -32.03
N ILE A 369 13.74 12.43 -32.08
CA ILE A 369 13.77 13.53 -33.06
C ILE A 369 14.50 14.75 -32.52
N GLU A 370 14.35 15.04 -31.23
CA GLU A 370 14.93 16.24 -30.62
C GLU A 370 15.21 15.99 -29.13
N ILE A 371 16.26 16.60 -28.60
CA ILE A 371 16.56 16.65 -27.16
C ILE A 371 16.84 18.11 -26.82
N ARG A 372 15.90 18.76 -26.11
CA ARG A 372 16.06 20.13 -25.61
C ARG A 372 16.56 20.11 -24.18
N LYS A 373 17.57 20.92 -23.88
CA LYS A 373 18.08 21.13 -22.52
C LYS A 373 17.83 22.58 -22.15
N ASN A 374 17.03 22.80 -21.13
CA ASN A 374 16.80 24.13 -20.59
C ASN A 374 17.93 24.41 -19.60
N TYR A 375 18.79 25.38 -19.93
CA TYR A 375 19.88 25.77 -19.05
C TYR A 375 19.33 26.66 -17.93
N LEU A 376 19.93 26.52 -16.74
CA LEU A 376 19.56 27.08 -15.43
C LEU A 376 19.46 28.63 -15.34
N GLU A 377 19.50 29.36 -16.45
CA GLU A 377 19.34 30.83 -16.45
C GLU A 377 17.87 31.26 -16.48
N ASP A 378 16.95 30.38 -16.90
CA ASP A 378 15.51 30.60 -16.83
C ASP A 378 14.96 30.11 -15.48
N LEU A 379 14.88 31.03 -14.50
CA LEU A 379 14.31 30.82 -13.16
C LEU A 379 12.84 30.35 -13.15
N GLU A 380 12.20 30.25 -14.32
CA GLU A 380 10.78 29.86 -14.49
C GLU A 380 10.58 28.44 -15.05
N ALA A 381 11.62 27.73 -15.51
CA ALA A 381 11.44 26.44 -16.18
C ALA A 381 11.33 25.26 -15.19
N SER A 382 10.16 24.63 -15.11
CA SER A 382 9.89 23.42 -14.29
C SER A 382 10.56 22.14 -14.84
N ILE A 383 10.79 22.08 -16.15
CA ILE A 383 11.38 20.95 -16.87
C ILE A 383 12.82 21.26 -17.30
N SER A 384 13.75 20.38 -16.90
CA SER A 384 15.18 20.49 -17.23
C SER A 384 15.47 20.03 -18.65
N ILE A 385 14.80 18.96 -19.10
CA ILE A 385 15.07 18.28 -20.38
C ILE A 385 13.75 17.88 -21.05
N GLU A 386 13.61 18.17 -22.33
CA GLU A 386 12.55 17.60 -23.15
C GLU A 386 13.12 16.66 -24.20
N ILE A 387 12.48 15.50 -24.39
CA ILE A 387 12.85 14.51 -25.40
C ILE A 387 11.64 14.31 -26.31
N LEU A 388 11.80 14.57 -27.61
CA LEU A 388 10.74 14.38 -28.59
C LEU A 388 10.97 13.04 -29.31
N LEU A 389 9.95 12.20 -29.29
CA LEU A 389 9.93 10.88 -29.85
C LEU A 389 8.80 10.77 -30.87
N GLU A 390 9.12 10.23 -32.05
CA GLU A 390 8.15 10.04 -33.13
C GLU A 390 7.99 8.56 -33.43
N GLU A 391 6.74 8.09 -33.49
CA GLU A 391 6.47 6.70 -33.84
C GLU A 391 6.99 6.40 -35.25
N CYS A 392 7.72 5.29 -35.36
CA CYS A 392 8.16 4.75 -36.62
C CYS A 392 7.04 3.93 -37.26
N GLU A 393 6.66 4.28 -38.48
CA GLU A 393 5.62 3.60 -39.24
C GLU A 393 6.19 2.40 -40.00
N ASP A 394 5.47 1.28 -39.98
CA ASP A 394 5.73 0.16 -40.86
C ASP A 394 4.85 0.26 -42.11
N GLN A 395 5.44 0.58 -43.26
CA GLN A 395 4.71 0.71 -44.52
C GLN A 395 4.00 -0.59 -44.95
N ASN A 396 4.40 -1.76 -44.43
CA ASN A 396 3.77 -3.04 -44.76
C ASN A 396 2.52 -3.38 -43.92
N GLU A 397 2.37 -2.82 -42.71
CA GLU A 397 1.15 -3.01 -41.90
C GLU A 397 -0.05 -2.25 -42.50
N ILE A 398 0.20 -1.13 -43.19
CA ILE A 398 -0.83 -0.31 -43.85
C ILE A 398 -1.57 -1.10 -44.94
N GLN A 399 -0.87 -1.94 -45.71
CA GLN A 399 -1.47 -2.78 -46.77
C GLN A 399 -2.22 -4.01 -46.24
N ASN A 400 -1.85 -4.54 -45.06
CA ASN A 400 -2.49 -5.73 -44.50
C ASN A 400 -3.82 -5.42 -43.79
N ASN A 401 -3.98 -4.20 -43.24
CA ASN A 401 -5.26 -3.79 -42.65
C ASN A 401 -6.37 -3.61 -43.70
N GLU A 402 -6.04 -3.17 -44.92
CA GLU A 402 -7.00 -3.07 -46.03
C GLU A 402 -7.39 -4.45 -46.62
N THR A 403 -6.53 -5.47 -46.48
CA THR A 403 -6.78 -6.83 -47.01
C THR A 403 -7.41 -7.78 -45.97
N SER A 404 -7.21 -7.53 -44.68
CA SER A 404 -7.82 -8.29 -43.57
C SER A 404 -9.35 -8.15 -43.50
N GLU A 405 -9.92 -7.03 -43.95
CA GLU A 405 -11.38 -6.86 -44.05
C GLU A 405 -12.00 -7.72 -45.17
N LEU A 406 -11.20 -8.17 -46.15
CA LEU A 406 -11.69 -8.90 -47.33
C LEU A 406 -11.61 -10.44 -47.19
N LEU A 407 -10.73 -10.96 -46.33
CA LEU A 407 -10.40 -12.40 -46.25
C LEU A 407 -11.21 -13.20 -45.22
N THR A 408 -11.98 -12.55 -44.35
CA THR A 408 -12.81 -13.19 -43.30
C THR A 408 -13.99 -14.03 -43.83
N LEU A 409 -14.24 -14.03 -45.15
CA LEU A 409 -15.38 -14.70 -45.76
C LEU A 409 -15.08 -16.08 -46.42
N SER A 410 -13.83 -16.55 -46.50
CA SER A 410 -13.50 -17.69 -47.39
C SER A 410 -12.81 -18.92 -46.79
N SER A 411 -12.36 -18.93 -45.53
CA SER A 411 -11.51 -20.02 -45.00
C SER A 411 -12.18 -21.00 -44.02
N PHE A 412 -13.50 -20.99 -43.87
CA PHE A 412 -14.21 -21.72 -42.79
C PHE A 412 -14.31 -23.26 -42.92
N ASP A 413 -13.91 -23.88 -44.03
CA ASP A 413 -14.27 -25.30 -44.30
C ASP A 413 -13.16 -26.35 -44.11
N ASN A 414 -11.88 -25.98 -44.03
CA ASN A 414 -10.80 -26.99 -44.10
C ASN A 414 -10.26 -27.50 -42.74
N ASP A 415 -10.48 -26.80 -41.62
CA ASP A 415 -9.85 -27.13 -40.32
C ASP A 415 -10.63 -28.16 -39.46
N ILE A 416 -11.77 -28.67 -39.93
CA ILE A 416 -12.66 -29.58 -39.16
C ILE A 416 -12.10 -31.02 -39.06
N LYS A 417 -11.11 -31.41 -39.88
CA LYS A 417 -10.58 -32.79 -39.89
C LYS A 417 -9.52 -33.07 -38.83
N ASP A 418 -8.65 -32.11 -38.51
CA ASP A 418 -7.57 -32.33 -37.53
C ASP A 418 -8.05 -32.19 -36.07
N THR A 419 -9.14 -31.45 -35.84
CA THR A 419 -9.76 -31.29 -34.51
C THR A 419 -10.32 -32.60 -33.95
N LYS A 420 -10.84 -33.50 -34.81
CA LYS A 420 -11.45 -34.77 -34.37
C LYS A 420 -10.43 -35.77 -33.80
N LYS A 421 -9.17 -35.72 -34.25
CA LYS A 421 -8.10 -36.61 -33.76
C LYS A 421 -7.59 -36.20 -32.38
N TYR A 422 -7.53 -34.89 -32.10
CA TYR A 422 -7.07 -34.34 -30.82
C TYR A 422 -8.11 -34.51 -29.68
N ILE A 423 -9.41 -34.42 -30.00
CA ILE A 423 -10.51 -34.56 -29.01
C ILE A 423 -10.57 -35.99 -28.44
N ASN A 424 -10.32 -37.03 -29.24
CA ASN A 424 -10.36 -38.41 -28.76
C ASN A 424 -9.24 -38.74 -27.76
N PHE A 425 -8.06 -38.14 -27.91
CA PHE A 425 -6.94 -38.33 -26.99
C PHE A 425 -7.19 -37.68 -25.61
N LYS A 426 -7.91 -36.53 -25.58
CA LYS A 426 -8.31 -35.84 -24.35
C LYS A 426 -9.41 -36.57 -23.58
N LYS A 427 -10.33 -37.26 -24.27
CA LYS A 427 -11.45 -37.99 -23.65
C LYS A 427 -10.97 -39.17 -22.80
N GLN A 428 -9.94 -39.89 -23.23
CA GLN A 428 -9.32 -40.97 -22.45
C GLN A 428 -8.60 -40.45 -21.20
N LYS A 429 -7.90 -39.31 -21.28
CA LYS A 429 -7.19 -38.71 -20.14
C LYS A 429 -8.14 -38.07 -19.12
N PHE A 430 -9.31 -37.61 -19.56
CA PHE A 430 -10.39 -37.08 -18.70
C PHE A 430 -11.07 -38.19 -17.86
N LEU A 431 -11.38 -39.34 -18.46
CA LEU A 431 -12.01 -40.48 -17.76
C LEU A 431 -11.13 -41.00 -16.61
N LEU A 432 -9.82 -41.08 -16.84
CA LEU A 432 -8.85 -41.57 -15.85
C LEU A 432 -8.70 -40.62 -14.65
N ARG A 433 -8.80 -39.29 -14.88
CA ARG A 433 -8.57 -38.27 -13.85
C ARG A 433 -9.83 -37.88 -13.07
N ASN A 434 -11.00 -37.86 -13.72
CA ASN A 434 -12.21 -37.24 -13.15
C ASN A 434 -13.30 -38.23 -12.72
N ILE A 435 -13.16 -39.53 -12.99
CA ILE A 435 -14.13 -40.55 -12.53
C ILE A 435 -13.47 -41.57 -11.58
N ILE A 436 -12.33 -42.14 -11.97
CA ILE A 436 -11.71 -43.24 -11.20
C ILE A 436 -11.09 -42.74 -9.89
N LYS A 437 -10.38 -41.60 -9.89
CA LYS A 437 -9.78 -41.01 -8.68
C LYS A 437 -10.79 -40.61 -7.59
N PRO A 438 -11.92 -39.92 -7.91
CA PRO A 438 -12.91 -39.60 -6.88
C PRO A 438 -13.63 -40.84 -6.34
N MET A 439 -13.84 -41.89 -7.14
CA MET A 439 -14.45 -43.13 -6.62
C MET A 439 -13.57 -43.82 -5.57
N ILE A 440 -12.25 -43.84 -5.75
CA ILE A 440 -11.30 -44.40 -4.77
C ILE A 440 -11.31 -43.56 -3.48
N SER A 441 -11.37 -42.23 -3.61
CA SER A 441 -11.45 -41.30 -2.47
C SER A 441 -12.72 -41.52 -1.63
N ILE A 442 -13.87 -41.69 -2.30
CA ILE A 442 -15.17 -41.94 -1.64
C ILE A 442 -15.17 -43.28 -0.89
N THR A 443 -14.57 -44.34 -1.45
CA THR A 443 -14.44 -45.62 -0.74
C THR A 443 -13.57 -45.52 0.52
N ILE A 444 -12.51 -44.72 0.50
CA ILE A 444 -11.67 -44.49 1.68
C ILE A 444 -12.44 -43.71 2.76
N LEU A 445 -13.19 -42.68 2.36
CA LEU A 445 -14.05 -41.90 3.27
C LEU A 445 -15.14 -42.75 3.95
N LEU A 446 -15.76 -43.67 3.20
CA LEU A 446 -16.74 -44.61 3.76
C LEU A 446 -16.14 -45.56 4.80
N LEU A 447 -14.92 -46.05 4.56
CA LEU A 447 -14.21 -46.91 5.51
C LEU A 447 -13.82 -46.15 6.80
N ILE A 448 -13.40 -44.89 6.67
CA ILE A 448 -13.12 -44.01 7.82
C ILE A 448 -14.40 -43.73 8.62
N PHE A 449 -15.52 -43.48 7.93
CA PHE A 449 -16.81 -43.23 8.59
C PHE A 449 -17.28 -44.44 9.40
N ILE A 450 -17.18 -45.65 8.82
CA ILE A 450 -17.50 -46.90 9.53
C ILE A 450 -16.62 -47.05 10.77
N PHE A 451 -15.30 -46.79 10.65
CA PHE A 451 -14.37 -46.89 11.77
C PHE A 451 -14.72 -45.93 12.93
N ILE A 452 -15.12 -44.69 12.63
CA ILE A 452 -15.52 -43.71 13.65
C ILE A 452 -16.80 -44.16 14.37
N PHE A 453 -17.79 -44.66 13.63
CA PHE A 453 -19.06 -45.08 14.21
C PHE A 453 -18.96 -46.38 15.02
N THR A 454 -18.12 -47.33 14.61
CA THR A 454 -17.99 -48.62 15.30
C THR A 454 -17.03 -48.56 16.48
N PHE A 455 -16.00 -47.72 16.44
CA PHE A 455 -14.94 -47.73 17.46
C PHE A 455 -14.84 -46.47 18.32
N ILE A 456 -15.20 -45.28 17.80
CA ILE A 456 -15.01 -44.01 18.53
C ILE A 456 -16.28 -43.59 19.28
N ILE A 457 -17.43 -43.61 18.61
CA ILE A 457 -18.71 -43.17 19.22
C ILE A 457 -19.09 -43.99 20.48
N PRO A 458 -18.94 -45.34 20.53
CA PRO A 458 -19.26 -46.10 21.73
C PRO A 458 -18.37 -45.72 22.93
N LYS A 459 -17.12 -45.29 22.66
CA LYS A 459 -16.14 -44.88 23.67
C LYS A 459 -16.46 -43.50 24.25
N ILE A 460 -17.04 -42.62 23.44
CA ILE A 460 -17.49 -41.28 23.87
C ILE A 460 -18.80 -41.36 24.65
N LEU A 461 -19.73 -42.26 24.27
CA LEU A 461 -20.98 -42.45 25.00
C LEU A 461 -20.78 -43.06 26.40
N LEU A 462 -19.74 -43.87 26.61
CA LEU A 462 -19.41 -44.45 27.92
C LEU A 462 -18.77 -43.45 28.90
N ASN A 463 -18.25 -42.31 28.42
CA ASN A 463 -17.59 -41.30 29.27
C ASN A 463 -18.54 -40.23 29.84
N ASN A 464 -19.82 -40.20 29.45
CA ASN A 464 -20.76 -39.15 29.83
C ASN A 464 -21.78 -39.53 30.93
N LEU A 465 -21.55 -40.63 31.67
CA LEU A 465 -22.29 -40.90 32.91
C LEU A 465 -21.41 -40.49 34.11
N GLY A 466 -21.53 -39.23 34.54
CA GLY A 466 -20.70 -38.70 35.64
C GLY A 466 -21.03 -37.28 36.12
N TYR A 467 -22.25 -37.11 36.64
CA TYR A 467 -22.66 -36.26 37.78
C TYR A 467 -22.23 -34.76 37.89
N ASN A 468 -23.24 -33.89 37.70
CA ASN A 468 -23.69 -32.69 38.43
C ASN A 468 -22.77 -31.92 39.41
N VAL A 469 -22.87 -30.58 39.41
CA VAL A 469 -23.65 -29.75 40.39
C VAL A 469 -23.40 -28.23 40.18
N THR A 470 -24.53 -27.50 40.11
CA THR A 470 -24.95 -26.11 40.46
C THR A 470 -23.96 -25.18 41.20
N SER A 471 -24.11 -23.86 41.38
CA SER A 471 -24.95 -22.73 40.95
C SER A 471 -24.38 -21.46 41.63
N GLU A 472 -24.76 -20.29 41.11
CA GLU A 472 -25.04 -19.03 41.85
C GLU A 472 -23.94 -18.05 42.35
N LEU A 473 -24.09 -16.81 41.84
CA LEU A 473 -24.22 -15.51 42.54
C LEU A 473 -23.01 -14.82 43.22
N ASN A 474 -22.81 -13.58 42.73
CA ASN A 474 -22.92 -12.30 43.46
C ASN A 474 -21.67 -11.48 43.85
N LYS A 475 -21.78 -10.20 43.45
CA LYS A 475 -21.58 -8.95 44.20
C LYS A 475 -20.18 -8.35 44.33
N ASP A 476 -20.13 -7.14 43.79
CA ASP A 476 -19.36 -6.00 44.28
C ASP A 476 -19.25 -5.98 45.82
N ASN A 477 -18.05 -5.75 46.33
CA ASN A 477 -17.88 -5.04 47.58
C ASN A 477 -16.56 -4.28 47.64
N ILE A 478 -16.73 -3.07 48.18
CA ILE A 478 -15.80 -1.98 48.38
C ILE A 478 -14.78 -2.37 49.46
N GLY A 479 -13.49 -2.16 49.18
CA GLY A 479 -12.40 -2.31 50.13
C GLY A 479 -11.34 -1.25 49.84
N GLY A 480 -11.38 -0.16 50.61
CA GLY A 480 -10.37 0.90 50.57
C GLY A 480 -9.04 0.37 51.07
N TYR A 481 -8.06 0.28 50.17
CA TYR A 481 -6.67 0.08 50.55
C TYR A 481 -6.01 1.46 50.64
N GLU A 482 -5.72 1.91 51.86
CA GLU A 482 -4.79 3.02 52.08
C GLU A 482 -3.44 2.67 51.45
N LEU A 483 -2.96 3.55 50.56
CA LEU A 483 -1.67 3.40 49.90
C LEU A 483 -0.51 3.57 50.91
N PRO A 484 0.59 2.80 50.80
CA PRO A 484 1.72 2.91 51.73
C PRO A 484 2.38 4.31 51.66
N LEU A 485 2.78 4.85 52.82
CA LEU A 485 3.35 6.19 53.04
C LEU A 485 4.75 6.47 52.42
N GLY A 486 5.17 5.75 51.38
CA GLY A 486 6.53 5.82 50.81
C GLY A 486 6.58 5.82 49.28
N CYS A 487 7.65 6.39 48.72
CA CYS A 487 7.97 6.26 47.30
C CYS A 487 8.13 4.77 46.92
N PRO A 488 7.58 4.30 45.79
CA PRO A 488 7.74 2.91 45.38
C PRO A 488 9.22 2.63 45.03
N ASN A 489 9.64 1.37 45.19
CA ASN A 489 10.98 0.95 44.80
C ASN A 489 11.10 0.98 43.28
N ILE A 490 12.02 1.81 42.77
CA ILE A 490 12.33 1.91 41.34
C ILE A 490 13.60 1.12 41.08
N LEU A 491 13.46 0.00 40.37
CA LEU A 491 14.55 -0.87 40.02
C LEU A 491 15.49 -0.18 39.02
N ASN A 492 16.78 -0.13 39.37
CA ASN A 492 17.81 0.54 38.58
C ASN A 492 18.08 -0.18 37.25
N ARG A 493 18.71 0.51 36.30
CA ARG A 493 19.09 -0.05 35.00
C ARG A 493 19.90 -1.36 35.06
N SER A 494 20.74 -1.52 36.08
CA SER A 494 21.50 -2.75 36.31
C SER A 494 20.62 -3.95 36.65
N THR A 495 19.45 -3.75 37.29
CA THR A 495 18.56 -4.84 37.72
C THR A 495 17.92 -5.59 36.56
N TRP A 496 17.80 -4.95 35.39
CA TRP A 496 17.24 -5.54 34.18
C TRP A 496 18.29 -5.68 33.06
N ASN A 497 19.58 -5.58 33.40
CA ASN A 497 20.70 -5.68 32.46
C ASN A 497 20.55 -4.75 31.25
N ALA A 498 20.18 -3.49 31.51
CA ALA A 498 20.04 -2.48 30.48
C ALA A 498 21.38 -2.25 29.76
N ARG A 499 21.32 -2.12 28.43
CA ARG A 499 22.47 -1.63 27.65
C ARG A 499 22.84 -0.21 28.07
N ALA A 500 24.10 0.14 27.88
CA ALA A 500 24.55 1.52 27.98
C ALA A 500 23.83 2.38 26.94
N TYR A 501 23.42 3.58 27.33
CA TYR A 501 22.89 4.57 26.39
C TYR A 501 23.99 5.06 25.45
N LYS A 502 23.64 5.40 24.19
CA LYS A 502 24.58 6.02 23.23
C LYS A 502 24.81 7.49 23.59
N ALA A 503 23.74 8.21 23.92
CA ALA A 503 23.78 9.60 24.37
C ALA A 503 22.66 9.90 25.38
N ARG A 504 22.81 11.00 26.13
CA ARG A 504 21.80 11.46 27.10
C ARG A 504 21.66 12.96 27.05
N LEU A 505 20.42 13.40 26.96
CA LEU A 505 20.05 14.80 27.08
C LEU A 505 19.21 15.00 28.33
N LYS A 506 19.52 16.03 29.12
CA LYS A 506 18.70 16.40 30.29
C LYS A 506 17.33 16.93 29.83
N LEU A 507 16.32 16.80 30.68
CA LEU A 507 15.03 17.45 30.45
C LEU A 507 15.23 18.97 30.42
N LYS A 508 14.51 19.65 29.53
CA LYS A 508 14.52 21.12 29.42
C LYS A 508 13.68 21.75 30.53
N VAL A 509 12.65 21.04 30.99
CA VAL A 509 11.72 21.49 32.04
C VAL A 509 11.72 20.46 33.17
N SER A 510 11.94 20.92 34.41
CA SER A 510 11.87 20.11 35.63
C SER A 510 11.50 21.03 36.81
N PRO A 511 10.43 20.74 37.59
CA PRO A 511 9.50 19.60 37.45
C PRO A 511 8.70 19.63 36.14
N VAL A 512 8.40 18.46 35.60
CA VAL A 512 7.58 18.33 34.39
C VAL A 512 6.13 18.69 34.68
N THR A 513 5.46 19.30 33.70
CA THR A 513 4.03 19.61 33.75
C THR A 513 3.20 18.56 33.04
N GLU A 514 3.81 17.59 32.34
CA GLU A 514 3.09 16.56 31.61
C GLU A 514 3.66 15.16 31.86
N ILE A 515 2.77 14.17 31.82
CA ILE A 515 3.09 12.74 31.86
C ILE A 515 2.46 12.07 30.65
N VAL A 516 3.26 11.36 29.87
CA VAL A 516 2.77 10.58 28.72
C VAL A 516 2.64 9.12 29.14
N ILE A 517 1.45 8.53 28.99
CA ILE A 517 1.19 7.13 29.30
C ILE A 517 0.94 6.28 28.04
N ARG A 518 1.50 5.07 28.02
CA ARG A 518 1.33 4.09 26.94
C ARG A 518 1.22 2.66 27.48
N HIS A 519 0.66 1.73 26.71
CA HIS A 519 0.83 0.29 26.92
C HIS A 519 1.53 -0.38 25.73
N LEU A 520 2.11 -1.57 25.92
CA LEU A 520 2.63 -2.39 24.81
C LEU A 520 1.57 -3.37 24.32
N THR A 521 1.33 -3.40 23.01
CA THR A 521 0.38 -4.29 22.31
C THR A 521 1.02 -5.65 22.00
N ASP A 522 1.28 -6.48 23.02
CA ASP A 522 1.61 -7.89 22.78
C ASP A 522 1.19 -8.81 23.94
N MET A 523 0.11 -9.57 23.70
CA MET A 523 -0.76 -10.29 24.66
C MET A 523 -0.20 -11.64 25.16
N LYS A 524 1.09 -11.74 25.49
CA LYS A 524 1.57 -12.86 26.32
C LYS A 524 1.58 -12.43 27.79
N PRO A 525 0.86 -13.14 28.69
CA PRO A 525 0.85 -12.83 30.12
C PRO A 525 2.27 -12.74 30.68
N ILE A 526 2.56 -11.73 31.49
CA ILE A 526 3.81 -11.72 32.26
C ILE A 526 3.62 -12.68 33.42
N MET A 527 4.39 -13.77 33.45
CA MET A 527 4.23 -14.80 34.48
C MET A 527 5.20 -14.62 35.65
N ASN A 528 6.35 -14.00 35.40
CA ASN A 528 7.39 -13.76 36.41
C ASN A 528 8.25 -12.54 36.06
N GLN A 529 9.16 -12.17 36.97
CA GLN A 529 9.99 -10.97 36.84
C GLN A 529 10.96 -11.07 35.66
N GLN A 530 11.40 -12.27 35.30
CA GLN A 530 12.34 -12.50 34.20
C GLN A 530 11.67 -12.27 32.84
N ASP A 531 10.39 -12.63 32.70
CA ASP A 531 9.60 -12.34 31.50
C ASP A 531 9.47 -10.84 31.26
N CYS A 532 9.23 -10.08 32.33
CA CYS A 532 9.20 -8.62 32.26
C CYS A 532 10.57 -8.06 31.82
N ILE A 533 11.66 -8.49 32.46
CA ILE A 533 13.02 -8.04 32.10
C ILE A 533 13.31 -8.34 30.62
N ARG A 534 12.96 -9.53 30.14
CA ARG A 534 13.12 -9.93 28.74
C ARG A 534 12.36 -8.98 27.80
N LYS A 535 11.07 -8.72 28.04
CA LYS A 535 10.28 -7.80 27.21
C LYS A 535 10.85 -6.37 27.21
N ILE A 536 11.32 -5.88 28.35
CA ILE A 536 11.95 -4.54 28.46
C ILE A 536 13.25 -4.49 27.64
N LYS A 537 14.06 -5.56 27.67
CA LYS A 537 15.28 -5.66 26.87
C LYS A 537 14.98 -5.74 25.37
N ASP A 538 14.00 -6.55 24.96
CA ASP A 538 13.56 -6.66 23.56
C ASP A 538 13.11 -5.28 23.03
N LEU A 539 12.38 -4.52 23.85
CA LEU A 539 11.99 -3.14 23.53
C LEU A 539 13.19 -2.20 23.40
N GLN A 540 14.17 -2.27 24.32
CA GLN A 540 15.40 -1.47 24.23
C GLN A 540 16.20 -1.81 22.97
N ASP A 541 16.33 -3.09 22.64
CA ASP A 541 17.09 -3.56 21.49
C ASP A 541 16.43 -3.13 20.16
N PHE A 542 15.11 -3.28 20.05
CA PHE A 542 14.36 -2.76 18.91
C PHE A 542 14.56 -1.24 18.74
N GLN A 543 14.43 -0.46 19.81
CA GLN A 543 14.55 1.00 19.73
C GLN A 543 15.98 1.45 19.43
N MET A 544 17.00 0.79 19.97
CA MET A 544 18.40 1.19 19.75
C MET A 544 18.98 0.68 18.44
N ASN A 545 18.63 -0.53 18.00
CA ASN A 545 19.20 -1.17 16.82
C ASN A 545 18.40 -0.85 15.56
N ILE A 546 17.06 -0.93 15.63
CA ILE A 546 16.19 -0.76 14.45
C ILE A 546 15.83 0.71 14.26
N ARG A 547 15.40 1.41 15.32
CA ARG A 547 15.05 2.84 15.24
C ARG A 547 16.24 3.79 15.39
N GLY A 548 17.42 3.25 15.69
CA GLY A 548 18.64 4.03 15.88
C GLY A 548 18.69 4.89 17.14
N TRP A 549 17.71 4.80 18.05
CA TRP A 549 17.61 5.68 19.23
C TRP A 549 18.79 5.51 20.19
N ASP A 550 19.01 6.54 21.00
CA ASP A 550 20.11 6.57 21.97
C ASP A 550 19.92 5.62 23.16
N ASP A 551 18.67 5.29 23.48
CA ASP A 551 18.28 4.41 24.59
C ASP A 551 16.79 4.05 24.43
N ILE A 552 16.28 3.18 25.31
CA ILE A 552 14.85 2.92 25.48
C ILE A 552 14.07 4.23 25.62
N GLY A 553 12.97 4.39 24.88
CA GLY A 553 12.29 5.67 24.70
C GLY A 553 11.57 6.19 25.95
N TYR A 554 11.25 5.33 26.91
CA TYR A 554 10.44 5.67 28.09
C TYR A 554 11.30 6.00 29.32
N ASN A 555 10.79 6.87 30.19
CA ASN A 555 11.44 7.22 31.45
C ASN A 555 11.27 6.10 32.48
N PHE A 556 10.07 5.53 32.58
CA PHE A 556 9.75 4.41 33.46
C PHE A 556 8.91 3.35 32.75
N LEU A 557 9.08 2.10 33.16
CA LEU A 557 8.30 0.97 32.69
C LEU A 557 7.67 0.26 33.89
N ILE A 558 6.36 0.01 33.83
CA ILE A 558 5.61 -0.68 34.88
C ILE A 558 5.20 -2.03 34.32
N CYS A 559 5.73 -3.12 34.88
CA CYS A 559 5.27 -4.45 34.50
C CYS A 559 4.05 -4.86 35.31
N SER A 560 3.00 -5.26 34.60
CA SER A 560 1.73 -5.65 35.18
C SER A 560 1.27 -6.98 34.59
N ASP A 561 1.27 -8.02 35.41
CA ASP A 561 0.52 -9.29 35.28
C ASP A 561 1.16 -10.33 36.21
N ASN A 562 0.34 -11.19 36.83
CA ASN A 562 0.66 -12.40 37.61
C ASN A 562 1.86 -12.37 38.61
N LEU A 563 2.39 -11.19 38.93
CA LEU A 563 3.45 -10.98 39.91
C LEU A 563 2.90 -10.68 41.30
N ASP A 564 3.56 -11.23 42.32
CA ASP A 564 3.28 -10.95 43.74
C ASP A 564 3.56 -9.49 44.10
N GLN A 565 4.62 -8.92 43.53
CA GLN A 565 5.02 -7.53 43.71
C GLN A 565 5.10 -6.81 42.38
N GLN A 566 4.71 -5.54 42.37
CA GLN A 566 4.84 -4.70 41.19
C GLN A 566 6.21 -4.05 41.15
N HIS A 567 6.77 -4.00 39.95
CA HIS A 567 8.11 -3.51 39.73
C HIS A 567 8.06 -2.35 38.75
N ILE A 568 8.67 -1.24 39.16
CA ILE A 568 8.92 -0.07 38.31
C ILE A 568 10.36 -0.16 37.86
N TYR A 569 10.60 -0.23 36.56
CA TYR A 569 11.93 -0.27 35.99
C TYR A 569 12.32 1.11 35.49
N ARG A 570 13.52 1.55 35.87
CA ARG A 570 14.10 2.79 35.39
C ARG A 570 14.57 2.60 33.94
N GLY A 571 13.93 3.30 33.01
CA GLY A 571 14.44 3.53 31.65
C GLY A 571 15.42 4.70 31.67
N ARG A 572 15.02 5.84 31.08
CA ARG A 572 15.83 7.08 31.12
C ARG A 572 15.78 7.78 32.49
N GLY A 573 14.72 7.54 33.27
CA GLY A 573 14.52 8.05 34.63
C GLY A 573 14.10 9.52 34.70
N TRP A 574 14.14 10.10 35.90
CA TRP A 574 13.53 11.38 36.24
C TRP A 574 14.07 12.62 35.53
N THR A 575 15.35 12.63 35.14
CA THR A 575 16.07 13.87 34.79
C THR A 575 16.48 13.97 33.33
N TYR A 576 16.15 12.97 32.52
CA TYR A 576 16.63 12.86 31.13
C TYR A 576 15.47 12.72 30.15
N THR A 577 15.63 13.38 29.01
CA THR A 577 14.67 13.48 27.90
C THR A 577 14.34 12.11 27.32
N GLY A 578 13.04 11.86 27.15
CA GLY A 578 12.47 10.67 26.52
C GLY A 578 12.68 10.60 25.00
N ALA A 579 12.16 9.54 24.39
CA ALA A 579 11.86 9.45 22.96
C ALA A 579 10.50 8.76 22.76
N HIS A 580 9.56 9.03 23.66
CA HIS A 580 8.26 8.35 23.76
C HIS A 580 7.12 9.12 23.10
N CYS A 581 7.24 10.44 22.88
CA CYS A 581 6.23 11.22 22.18
C CYS A 581 6.78 12.48 21.53
N ILE A 582 6.52 12.67 20.23
CA ILE A 582 7.05 13.80 19.47
C ILE A 582 6.47 15.10 20.05
N GLY A 583 7.30 16.14 20.20
CA GLY A 583 6.92 17.42 20.81
C GLY A 583 6.93 17.45 22.34
N TYR A 584 6.77 16.31 23.03
CA TYR A 584 6.67 16.28 24.50
C TYR A 584 7.91 15.70 25.20
N ASN A 585 8.81 15.02 24.47
CA ASN A 585 9.99 14.34 25.02
C ASN A 585 10.86 15.17 25.99
N PHE A 586 11.00 16.48 25.74
CA PHE A 586 11.89 17.36 26.50
C PHE A 586 11.26 17.95 27.78
N GLN A 587 9.93 17.85 27.92
CA GLN A 587 9.16 18.52 28.98
C GLN A 587 8.24 17.57 29.75
N SER A 588 8.22 16.28 29.39
CA SER A 588 7.37 15.28 30.01
C SER A 588 8.15 14.03 30.39
N LEU A 589 7.53 13.19 31.21
CA LEU A 589 8.03 11.84 31.50
C LEU A 589 7.11 10.80 30.85
N GLY A 590 7.70 9.92 30.06
CA GLY A 590 7.01 8.78 29.46
C GLY A 590 6.98 7.57 30.36
N ILE A 591 5.78 7.04 30.60
CA ILE A 591 5.54 5.82 31.38
C ILE A 591 4.84 4.81 30.48
N VAL A 592 5.45 3.63 30.33
CA VAL A 592 4.82 2.52 29.59
C VAL A 592 4.43 1.38 30.52
N ILE A 593 3.22 0.85 30.35
CA ILE A 593 2.75 -0.36 30.99
C ILE A 593 3.07 -1.56 30.11
N VAL A 594 3.77 -2.54 30.66
CA VAL A 594 4.12 -3.79 30.01
C VAL A 594 3.21 -4.87 30.60
N GLY A 595 2.35 -5.47 29.78
CA GLY A 595 1.32 -6.43 30.23
C GLY A 595 -0.05 -5.77 30.43
N ASN A 596 -0.89 -6.34 31.29
CA ASN A 596 -2.28 -5.90 31.49
C ASN A 596 -2.38 -4.52 32.17
N TYR A 597 -2.66 -3.50 31.36
CA TYR A 597 -2.84 -2.14 31.85
C TYR A 597 -4.15 -1.93 32.62
N THR A 598 -5.17 -2.77 32.46
CA THR A 598 -6.45 -2.63 33.16
C THR A 598 -6.47 -3.26 34.55
N SER A 599 -5.32 -3.72 35.08
CA SER A 599 -5.28 -4.34 36.40
C SER A 599 -5.31 -3.29 37.52
N ARG A 600 -5.98 -3.59 38.64
CA ARG A 600 -5.93 -2.70 39.83
C ARG A 600 -4.50 -2.47 40.33
N LYS A 601 -3.66 -3.48 40.12
CA LYS A 601 -2.24 -3.45 40.41
C LYS A 601 -1.57 -2.33 39.60
N SER A 602 -1.62 -2.35 38.26
CA SER A 602 -0.94 -1.35 37.41
C SER A 602 -1.36 0.08 37.75
N LEU A 603 -2.64 0.31 38.03
CA LEU A 603 -3.19 1.60 38.46
C LEU A 603 -2.57 2.07 39.78
N HIS A 604 -2.52 1.20 40.79
CA HIS A 604 -1.93 1.52 42.09
C HIS A 604 -0.43 1.87 41.97
N THR A 605 0.34 1.10 41.19
CA THR A 605 1.77 1.37 41.02
C THR A 605 2.04 2.64 40.22
N PHE A 606 1.24 2.93 39.20
CA PHE A 606 1.30 4.22 38.51
C PHE A 606 1.02 5.37 39.49
N LYS A 607 -0.05 5.26 40.30
CA LYS A 607 -0.39 6.26 41.34
C LYS A 607 0.78 6.53 42.29
N SER A 608 1.39 5.47 42.83
CA SER A 608 2.53 5.59 43.74
C SER A 608 3.74 6.24 43.06
N LEU A 609 3.99 5.93 41.78
CA LEU A 609 5.08 6.53 41.01
C LEU A 609 4.88 8.04 40.84
N ILE A 610 3.67 8.47 40.46
CA ILE A 610 3.31 9.87 40.28
C ILE A 610 3.41 10.64 41.61
N GLN A 611 2.84 10.10 42.69
CA GLN A 611 2.92 10.70 44.02
C GLN A 611 4.37 10.86 44.49
N CYS A 612 5.23 9.87 44.19
CA CYS A 612 6.66 9.98 44.47
C CYS A 612 7.34 11.08 43.64
N GLY A 613 7.03 11.19 42.35
CA GLY A 613 7.55 12.24 41.47
C GLY A 613 7.15 13.64 41.94
N ILE A 614 5.91 13.81 42.39
CA ILE A 614 5.41 15.05 43.00
C ILE A 614 6.15 15.35 44.31
N LYS A 615 6.25 14.37 45.21
CA LYS A 615 6.95 14.51 46.50
C LYS A 615 8.43 14.89 46.32
N LYS A 616 9.07 14.37 45.28
CA LYS A 616 10.48 14.64 44.94
C LYS A 616 10.68 15.86 44.03
N ASN A 617 9.62 16.60 43.72
CA ASN A 617 9.65 17.78 42.85
C ASN A 617 10.19 17.50 41.42
N PHE A 618 9.90 16.31 40.89
CA PHE A 618 10.11 15.96 39.48
C PHE A 618 8.85 16.17 38.64
N ILE A 619 7.66 16.16 39.26
CA ILE A 619 6.36 16.33 38.62
C ILE A 619 5.62 17.47 39.33
N MET A 620 5.04 18.41 38.59
CA MET A 620 4.18 19.44 39.16
C MET A 620 2.89 18.82 39.74
N ARG A 621 2.36 19.38 40.83
CA ARG A 621 1.11 18.87 41.44
C ARG A 621 -0.07 18.89 40.47
N ASN A 622 -0.08 19.84 39.55
CA ASN A 622 -1.10 20.03 38.52
C ASN A 622 -0.66 19.50 37.14
N PHE A 623 0.13 18.43 37.11
CA PHE A 623 0.55 17.85 35.85
C PHE A 623 -0.65 17.39 35.02
N THR A 624 -0.48 17.43 33.70
CA THR A 624 -1.44 16.92 32.72
C THR A 624 -1.06 15.50 32.32
N LEU A 625 -2.02 14.57 32.39
CA LEU A 625 -1.87 13.25 31.81
C LEU A 625 -2.15 13.34 30.31
N ILE A 626 -1.28 12.73 29.50
CA ILE A 626 -1.34 12.73 28.04
C ILE A 626 -1.31 11.28 27.58
N GLY A 627 -2.23 10.91 26.69
CA GLY A 627 -2.19 9.62 26.01
C GLY A 627 -1.28 9.69 24.79
N ASP A 628 -0.68 8.57 24.42
CA ASP A 628 -0.16 8.44 23.06
C ASP A 628 -1.34 8.21 22.09
N ALA A 629 -1.31 8.82 20.91
CA ALA A 629 -2.39 8.70 19.91
C ALA A 629 -2.71 7.23 19.55
N ASN A 630 -1.73 6.33 19.63
CA ASN A 630 -1.89 4.89 19.37
C ASN A 630 -2.19 4.06 20.64
N SER A 631 -2.50 4.69 21.77
CA SER A 631 -2.80 4.05 23.06
C SER A 631 -3.89 4.83 23.81
N ARG A 632 -4.99 5.11 23.11
CA ARG A 632 -6.12 5.90 23.62
C ARG A 632 -6.88 5.18 24.75
N ASP A 633 -6.97 3.88 24.66
CA ASP A 633 -7.59 2.96 25.61
C ASP A 633 -6.98 3.04 27.03
N ILE A 634 -5.65 3.02 27.17
CA ILE A 634 -5.01 3.17 28.48
C ILE A 634 -5.19 4.58 29.05
N TYR A 635 -5.13 5.62 28.21
CA TYR A 635 -5.32 7.00 28.66
C TYR A 635 -6.71 7.20 29.23
N GLU A 636 -7.76 6.80 28.51
CA GLU A 636 -9.14 6.94 28.97
C GLU A 636 -9.38 6.14 30.25
N TYR A 637 -8.82 4.92 30.34
CA TYR A 637 -8.93 4.08 31.52
C TYR A 637 -8.26 4.69 32.76
N TYR A 638 -7.03 5.23 32.61
CA TYR A 638 -6.30 5.83 33.74
C TYR A 638 -6.87 7.19 34.13
N LEU A 639 -7.32 8.00 33.15
CA LEU A 639 -7.95 9.28 33.41
C LEU A 639 -9.23 9.09 34.23
N ASP A 640 -10.13 8.19 33.80
CA ASP A 640 -11.38 7.91 34.52
C ASP A 640 -11.12 7.43 35.95
N TYR A 641 -10.18 6.49 36.14
CA TYR A 641 -9.82 6.01 37.48
C TYR A 641 -9.29 7.13 38.40
N PHE A 642 -8.50 8.07 37.87
CA PHE A 642 -7.89 9.12 38.69
C PHE A 642 -8.77 10.34 38.92
N THR A 643 -9.66 10.67 37.99
CA THR A 643 -10.69 11.70 38.19
C THR A 643 -11.67 11.30 39.29
N ASN A 644 -11.93 10.00 39.46
CA ASN A 644 -12.89 9.48 40.45
C ASN A 644 -12.27 9.12 41.83
N HIS A 645 -10.95 8.98 41.95
CA HIS A 645 -10.30 8.41 43.17
C HIS A 645 -9.05 9.15 43.67
N ILE A 646 -8.69 10.29 43.08
CA ILE A 646 -7.69 11.20 43.62
C ILE A 646 -8.32 12.58 43.59
N ASP A 647 -8.19 13.35 44.67
CA ASP A 647 -8.44 14.80 44.69
C ASP A 647 -7.41 15.53 43.78
N LEU A 648 -7.38 15.16 42.51
CA LEU A 648 -6.88 15.98 41.43
C LEU A 648 -8.03 16.94 41.10
N GLN A 649 -8.17 18.00 41.90
CA GLN A 649 -9.03 19.11 41.51
C GLN A 649 -8.47 19.71 40.21
N TYR A 650 -8.99 19.32 39.05
CA TYR A 650 -8.69 20.00 37.78
C TYR A 650 -9.90 20.10 36.84
N ASN A 651 -9.94 21.26 36.18
CA ASN A 651 -11.10 21.91 35.58
C ASN A 651 -11.80 21.11 34.48
N ASN A 652 -13.10 20.95 34.67
CA ASN A 652 -14.10 20.47 33.71
C ASN A 652 -14.42 21.46 32.57
N GLN A 653 -13.43 22.22 32.07
CA GLN A 653 -13.63 23.13 30.95
C GLN A 653 -12.39 23.16 30.07
N LEU A 654 -12.33 22.27 29.08
CA LEU A 654 -11.63 22.39 27.78
C LEU A 654 -11.72 21.03 27.04
N ASN A 655 -11.79 21.11 25.71
CA ASN A 655 -12.04 19.98 24.79
C ASN A 655 -11.19 18.73 25.09
N ARG A 656 -11.84 17.58 25.27
CA ARG A 656 -11.21 16.24 25.48
C ARG A 656 -10.33 15.77 24.30
N THR A 657 -10.24 16.53 23.20
CA THR A 657 -9.47 16.24 21.99
C THR A 657 -8.01 16.70 22.02
N GLN A 658 -7.54 17.38 23.08
CA GLN A 658 -6.22 18.04 23.12
C GLN A 658 -5.09 17.32 23.87
N PHE A 659 -5.32 16.13 24.44
CA PHE A 659 -4.32 15.47 25.31
C PHE A 659 -3.73 14.19 24.72
N PHE A 660 -3.66 14.10 23.39
CA PHE A 660 -2.93 13.02 22.72
C PHE A 660 -1.72 13.60 22.01
N CYS A 661 -0.55 13.02 22.28
CA CYS A 661 0.66 13.36 21.55
C CYS A 661 0.93 12.29 20.48
N SER A 662 1.48 12.73 19.34
CA SER A 662 1.73 11.93 18.13
C SER A 662 2.97 11.06 18.22
#